data_AF-A0A5C6SZ78-F1
#
_entry.id   AF-A0A5C6SZ78-F1
#
_cell.length_a   1.000
_cell.length_b   1.000
_cell.length_c   1.000
_cell.angle_alpha   90.00
_cell.angle_beta   90.00
_cell.angle_gamma   90.00
#
_symmetry.space_group_name_H-M   'P 1'
#
loop_
_entity.id
_entity.type
_entity.pdbx_description
1 polymer ?
#
loop_
_entity_poly.entity_id
_entity_poly.type
_entity_poly.pdbx_seq_one_letter_code
_entity_poly.pdbx_strand_id
1 'polypeptide(L)'
;MRSVTYVIDPRGDIEVVLAASKPIPRRSLPNGRCSSSPMTGEEDDEEEEDDSTIEMGTLDSLFYGTTNPQEKDREVEIRMRVSSYHLSLASPVLSTQLEVSRLQPTTRAARPANAIHLTGWDVKALATVLNIIHGQNSQVPRNVDFGFITHIAVVAHHLQCVEAVQLYSEISWVFSWENEFSHCAQLVLSEYEGPGTVTLHDLPLTEVFDKFNGMRITLIKKVFTALENLEQTLSTEHVCPEAGLEQCTAMALEPPSLWNSFLSSSVDSFTSIPFSHVGIFYLPHPKPRQHDSIMAVVTHDIAPDGDICIVLQKPNTQSVVPIVNLRQYGTEPPQYYQDVSSVGVPVWHSPALKDKKAAEYRLRVSSHHLTSVSPMFSCMLKGPWKESAAPDAATSSDSWDQTPAATAIREISATDWNIHALITVLNIIHGRHNEIPRQVSIKFIVDVAVIVNYYECAGSVTLAAELWRAGVNVPETYGKKSIMLLFVSWVFSWTKMFSSMAHLVLEQGEGSEHADTRNLPIAVIFETLDKKRELALPFVHKRLSNLRGDLLNSRIGCSPQCRHMLLGALESNKHDMHKALGSWDYEPKGVSVGRVLDALNSFPSPEWKDPKEKGQVHSRDCNVKTLMQPAFDKIREDFKKIKLADFQAKKV
;
A
#
# COMPACT_ATOMS: atom_id res chain seq x y z
N MET A 1 -37.68 20.28 -2.17
CA MET A 1 -36.43 19.82 -1.53
C MET A 1 -35.63 19.14 -2.62
N ARG A 2 -34.46 19.66 -3.00
CA ARG A 2 -33.64 19.02 -4.05
C ARG A 2 -33.01 17.77 -3.44
N SER A 3 -33.07 16.62 -4.10
CA SER A 3 -32.41 15.40 -3.62
C SER A 3 -31.25 15.04 -4.53
N VAL A 4 -30.08 14.76 -3.93
CA VAL A 4 -28.87 14.31 -4.64
C VAL A 4 -28.61 12.87 -4.26
N THR A 5 -28.48 11.98 -5.25
CA THR A 5 -28.17 10.57 -5.02
C THR A 5 -26.73 10.26 -5.40
N TYR A 6 -25.95 9.80 -4.43
CA TYR A 6 -24.58 9.30 -4.60
C TYR A 6 -24.60 7.77 -4.55
N VAL A 7 -24.21 7.11 -5.64
CA VAL A 7 -24.24 5.65 -5.73
C VAL A 7 -22.86 5.10 -5.35
N ILE A 8 -22.76 4.52 -4.16
CA ILE A 8 -21.54 3.85 -3.68
C ILE A 8 -21.53 2.39 -4.13
N ASP A 9 -22.70 1.74 -4.01
CA ASP A 9 -22.92 0.39 -4.49
C ASP A 9 -24.06 0.38 -5.51
N PRO A 10 -23.77 0.12 -6.81
CA PRO A 10 -24.81 -0.02 -7.83
C PRO A 10 -25.82 -1.13 -7.54
N ARG A 11 -25.42 -2.13 -6.74
CA ARG A 11 -26.25 -3.25 -6.27
C ARG A 11 -26.82 -3.00 -4.88
N GLY A 12 -26.59 -1.81 -4.33
CA GLY A 12 -27.07 -1.42 -3.01
C GLY A 12 -28.58 -1.60 -2.88
N ASP A 13 -29.00 -2.20 -1.77
CA ASP A 13 -30.37 -2.52 -1.40
C ASP A 13 -30.93 -1.54 -0.34
N ILE A 14 -30.11 -0.59 0.13
CA ILE A 14 -30.51 0.42 1.10
C ILE A 14 -29.98 1.82 0.77
N GLU A 15 -30.75 2.85 1.13
CA GLU A 15 -30.33 4.25 1.07
C GLU A 15 -29.95 4.79 2.45
N VAL A 16 -28.78 5.40 2.58
CA VAL A 16 -28.45 6.25 3.74
C VAL A 16 -28.84 7.67 3.38
N VAL A 17 -29.81 8.23 4.12
CA VAL A 17 -30.39 9.53 3.85
C VAL A 17 -29.91 10.53 4.90
N LEU A 18 -29.27 11.60 4.45
CA LEU A 18 -28.86 12.72 5.28
C LEU A 18 -29.73 13.94 4.98
N ALA A 19 -30.48 14.42 5.98
CA ALA A 19 -31.16 15.70 5.88
C ALA A 19 -30.14 16.81 6.17
N ALA A 20 -29.78 17.61 5.16
CA ALA A 20 -28.83 18.70 5.35
C ALA A 20 -29.48 19.88 6.09
N SER A 21 -28.97 20.21 7.28
CA SER A 21 -29.20 21.51 7.90
C SER A 21 -28.39 22.57 7.12
N LYS A 22 -29.06 23.57 6.53
CA LYS A 22 -28.56 24.80 5.84
C LYS A 22 -27.10 24.83 5.33
N PRO A 23 -26.85 25.26 4.07
CA PRO A 23 -25.50 25.26 3.49
C PRO A 23 -24.48 26.08 4.31
N ILE A 24 -23.28 25.50 4.47
CA ILE A 24 -22.15 26.05 5.22
C ILE A 24 -21.65 27.35 4.56
N PRO A 25 -21.57 28.49 5.28
CA PRO A 25 -20.99 29.73 4.74
C PRO A 25 -19.49 29.56 4.48
N ARG A 26 -19.02 29.98 3.30
CA ARG A 26 -17.58 30.08 2.98
C ARG A 26 -16.91 31.03 3.99
N ARG A 27 -16.03 30.51 4.86
CA ARG A 27 -15.00 31.35 5.50
C ARG A 27 -13.96 31.70 4.44
N SER A 28 -13.90 32.99 4.09
CA SER A 28 -12.94 33.58 3.18
C SER A 28 -11.50 33.40 3.69
N LEU A 29 -10.69 32.64 2.96
CA LEU A 29 -9.22 32.76 3.00
C LEU A 29 -8.78 33.97 2.12
N PRO A 30 -7.68 34.66 2.46
CA PRO A 30 -7.29 35.90 1.78
C PRO A 30 -6.89 35.67 0.32
N ASN A 31 -7.44 36.50 -0.57
CA ASN A 31 -7.17 36.50 -2.01
C ASN A 31 -5.68 36.73 -2.33
N GLY A 32 -5.03 35.72 -2.93
CA GLY A 32 -3.86 35.90 -3.80
C GLY A 32 -4.33 35.96 -5.25
N ARG A 33 -4.32 37.15 -5.85
CA ARG A 33 -4.61 37.38 -7.28
C ARG A 33 -3.64 36.61 -8.18
N CYS A 34 -4.14 36.07 -9.28
CA CYS A 34 -3.53 36.29 -10.59
C CYS A 34 -4.60 36.23 -11.70
N SER A 35 -4.69 37.34 -12.42
CA SER A 35 -5.64 37.60 -13.51
C SER A 35 -5.25 36.89 -14.80
N SER A 36 -6.23 36.47 -15.59
CA SER A 36 -6.37 36.87 -17.00
C SER A 36 -7.64 36.27 -17.61
N SER A 37 -8.53 37.14 -18.09
CA SER A 37 -9.52 36.83 -19.14
C SER A 37 -8.94 37.24 -20.50
N PRO A 38 -9.52 36.79 -21.61
CA PRO A 38 -10.49 37.66 -22.27
C PRO A 38 -11.76 36.98 -22.84
N MET A 39 -12.85 37.75 -22.71
CA MET A 39 -14.14 37.83 -23.40
C MET A 39 -14.32 37.13 -24.76
N THR A 40 -15.52 36.61 -25.03
CA THR A 40 -16.53 37.18 -25.96
C THR A 40 -17.75 36.26 -26.12
N GLY A 41 -18.95 36.85 -26.23
CA GLY A 41 -20.12 36.26 -26.91
C GLY A 41 -21.31 35.91 -26.01
N GLU A 42 -22.20 36.89 -25.82
CA GLU A 42 -23.59 36.73 -25.36
C GLU A 42 -24.41 35.97 -26.40
N GLU A 43 -25.35 35.14 -25.96
CA GLU A 43 -26.71 35.02 -26.52
C GLU A 43 -27.59 34.27 -25.51
N ASP A 44 -28.65 34.96 -25.08
CA ASP A 44 -29.66 34.54 -24.10
C ASP A 44 -30.69 33.62 -24.76
N ASP A 45 -30.98 32.47 -24.16
CA ASP A 45 -32.22 31.72 -24.36
C ASP A 45 -32.72 31.23 -22.99
N GLU A 46 -33.81 31.82 -22.53
CA GLU A 46 -34.55 31.41 -21.33
C GLU A 46 -35.42 30.18 -21.69
N GLU A 47 -34.99 28.97 -21.29
CA GLU A 47 -35.86 27.79 -21.25
C GLU A 47 -36.19 27.44 -19.78
N GLU A 48 -37.48 27.42 -19.45
CA GLU A 48 -37.99 26.98 -18.15
C GLU A 48 -37.76 25.47 -17.98
N GLU A 49 -36.86 25.05 -17.07
CA GLU A 49 -36.65 23.64 -16.71
C GLU A 49 -37.57 23.18 -15.57
N ASP A 50 -38.22 22.05 -15.80
CA ASP A 50 -39.09 21.27 -14.91
C ASP A 50 -38.34 20.71 -13.68
N ASP A 51 -38.91 20.95 -12.48
CA ASP A 51 -38.37 20.66 -11.14
C ASP A 51 -38.51 19.16 -10.78
N SER A 52 -37.69 18.26 -11.33
CA SER A 52 -37.47 16.91 -10.75
C SER A 52 -36.29 16.08 -11.33
N THR A 53 -35.24 16.69 -11.87
CA THR A 53 -34.09 15.95 -12.44
C THR A 53 -33.20 15.34 -11.36
N ILE A 54 -33.18 14.00 -11.28
CA ILE A 54 -32.25 13.21 -10.47
C ILE A 54 -30.87 13.23 -11.15
N GLU A 55 -29.95 14.07 -10.68
CA GLU A 55 -28.57 14.07 -11.15
C GLU A 55 -27.74 12.96 -10.47
N MET A 56 -27.05 12.17 -11.29
CA MET A 56 -26.15 11.09 -10.86
C MET A 56 -24.77 11.68 -10.61
N GLY A 57 -24.41 11.87 -9.33
CA GLY A 57 -23.20 12.60 -8.93
C GLY A 57 -21.97 11.73 -8.64
N THR A 58 -20.77 12.28 -8.87
CA THR A 58 -19.49 11.76 -8.34
C THR A 58 -19.21 12.33 -6.94
N LEU A 59 -18.23 11.82 -6.20
CA LEU A 59 -17.82 12.46 -4.94
C LEU A 59 -17.47 13.95 -5.16
N ASP A 60 -16.93 14.30 -6.35
CA ASP A 60 -16.65 15.67 -6.82
C ASP A 60 -17.87 16.57 -6.99
N SER A 61 -19.04 16.02 -7.36
CA SER A 61 -20.28 16.81 -7.37
C SER A 61 -20.78 17.14 -5.97
N LEU A 62 -20.37 16.38 -4.94
CA LEU A 62 -20.54 16.77 -3.53
C LEU A 62 -19.47 17.78 -3.06
N PHE A 63 -18.35 17.92 -3.80
CA PHE A 63 -17.25 18.85 -3.47
C PHE A 63 -17.47 20.28 -4.01
N TYR A 64 -18.14 20.46 -5.16
CA TYR A 64 -18.42 21.76 -5.75
C TYR A 64 -19.91 21.89 -6.12
N GLY A 65 -20.65 22.65 -5.33
CA GLY A 65 -22.01 23.04 -5.69
C GLY A 65 -22.04 23.79 -7.02
N THR A 66 -23.18 23.71 -7.70
CA THR A 66 -23.49 24.41 -8.96
C THR A 66 -22.99 25.86 -8.91
N THR A 67 -22.34 26.31 -9.99
CA THR A 67 -21.79 27.67 -10.12
C THR A 67 -22.87 28.76 -10.21
N ASN A 68 -24.15 28.41 -10.06
CA ASN A 68 -25.27 29.31 -10.27
C ASN A 68 -25.58 30.13 -8.98
N PRO A 69 -25.38 31.46 -8.97
CA PRO A 69 -25.57 32.29 -7.78
C PRO A 69 -27.02 32.39 -7.28
N GLN A 70 -28.02 31.93 -8.05
CA GLN A 70 -29.44 32.01 -7.71
C GLN A 70 -29.99 30.82 -6.88
N GLU A 71 -29.25 29.72 -6.68
CA GLU A 71 -29.76 28.48 -6.02
C GLU A 71 -29.51 28.38 -4.49
N LYS A 72 -29.12 29.47 -3.83
CA LYS A 72 -28.44 29.42 -2.51
C LYS A 72 -29.26 29.02 -1.27
N ASP A 73 -30.57 28.80 -1.36
CA ASP A 73 -31.46 28.74 -0.18
C ASP A 73 -32.40 27.52 -0.08
N ARG A 74 -32.20 26.45 -0.86
CA ARG A 74 -33.03 25.22 -0.73
C ARG A 74 -32.32 24.14 0.10
N GLU A 75 -33.04 23.55 1.07
CA GLU A 75 -32.57 22.34 1.77
C GLU A 75 -32.36 21.20 0.76
N VAL A 76 -31.17 20.58 0.81
CA VAL A 76 -30.77 19.48 -0.06
C VAL A 76 -30.77 18.18 0.74
N GLU A 77 -31.55 17.19 0.30
CA GLU A 77 -31.53 15.85 0.87
C GLU A 77 -30.49 15.00 0.14
N ILE A 78 -29.53 14.43 0.86
CA ILE A 78 -28.48 13.61 0.25
C ILE A 78 -28.77 12.15 0.52
N ARG A 79 -28.86 11.36 -0.54
CA ARG A 79 -29.11 9.91 -0.50
C ARG A 79 -27.86 9.18 -0.96
N MET A 80 -27.39 8.22 -0.19
CA MET A 80 -26.25 7.39 -0.55
C MET A 80 -26.72 5.95 -0.71
N ARG A 81 -26.65 5.42 -1.93
CA ARG A 81 -27.05 4.03 -2.20
C ARG A 81 -25.91 3.09 -1.84
N VAL A 82 -26.16 2.19 -0.90
CA VAL A 82 -25.17 1.30 -0.28
C VAL A 82 -25.75 -0.11 -0.09
N SER A 83 -24.88 -1.08 0.22
CA SER A 83 -25.29 -2.46 0.53
C SER A 83 -25.44 -2.65 2.02
N SER A 84 -26.63 -3.08 2.44
CA SER A 84 -26.94 -3.41 3.83
C SER A 84 -26.00 -4.47 4.40
N TYR A 85 -25.50 -5.38 3.55
CA TYR A 85 -24.55 -6.43 3.92
C TYR A 85 -23.18 -5.86 4.30
N HIS A 86 -22.62 -4.95 3.48
CA HIS A 86 -21.35 -4.29 3.82
C HIS A 86 -21.49 -3.48 5.12
N LEU A 87 -22.63 -2.80 5.30
CA LEU A 87 -22.90 -2.04 6.52
C LEU A 87 -22.99 -2.94 7.77
N SER A 88 -23.72 -4.07 7.69
CA SER A 88 -23.87 -4.97 8.84
C SER A 88 -22.55 -5.65 9.23
N LEU A 89 -21.73 -5.99 8.23
CA LEU A 89 -20.42 -6.60 8.50
C LEU A 89 -19.44 -5.60 9.13
N ALA A 90 -19.45 -4.35 8.68
CA ALA A 90 -18.51 -3.33 9.13
C ALA A 90 -18.93 -2.61 10.42
N SER A 91 -20.22 -2.62 10.76
CA SER A 91 -20.78 -1.85 11.87
C SER A 91 -21.91 -2.59 12.59
N PRO A 92 -21.76 -2.94 13.88
CA PRO A 92 -22.84 -3.50 14.68
C PRO A 92 -23.99 -2.49 14.88
N VAL A 93 -23.67 -1.19 14.93
CA VAL A 93 -24.66 -0.11 15.04
C VAL A 93 -25.56 -0.08 13.80
N LEU A 94 -24.97 -0.10 12.60
CA LEU A 94 -25.74 -0.15 11.37
C LEU A 94 -26.48 -1.47 11.21
N SER A 95 -25.89 -2.61 11.61
CA SER A 95 -26.60 -3.90 11.63
C SER A 95 -27.88 -3.83 12.45
N THR A 96 -27.82 -3.24 13.65
CA THR A 96 -29.01 -3.08 14.51
C THR A 96 -30.02 -2.12 13.89
N GLN A 97 -29.57 -1.00 13.31
CA GLN A 97 -30.44 -0.05 12.62
C GLN A 97 -31.14 -0.66 11.39
N LEU A 98 -30.45 -1.54 10.66
CA LEU A 98 -31.01 -2.29 9.54
C LEU A 98 -32.12 -3.23 9.99
N GLU A 99 -31.92 -3.96 11.10
CA GLU A 99 -32.94 -4.83 11.68
C GLU A 99 -34.18 -4.03 12.12
N VAL A 100 -33.98 -2.91 12.82
CA VAL A 100 -35.07 -2.03 13.25
C VAL A 100 -35.83 -1.46 12.04
N SER A 101 -35.12 -1.05 10.99
CA SER A 101 -35.74 -0.51 9.77
C SER A 101 -36.59 -1.56 9.06
N ARG A 102 -36.13 -2.83 9.02
CA ARG A 102 -36.86 -3.97 8.44
C ARG A 102 -38.12 -4.35 9.24
N LEU A 103 -38.19 -3.99 10.52
CA LEU A 103 -39.30 -4.32 11.42
C LEU A 103 -40.38 -3.22 11.51
N GLN A 104 -40.18 -2.03 10.93
CA GLN A 104 -41.18 -0.96 10.99
C GLN A 104 -42.37 -1.24 10.04
N PRO A 105 -43.64 -1.14 10.52
CA PRO A 105 -44.81 -1.28 9.66
C PRO A 105 -44.89 -0.10 8.68
N THR A 106 -45.02 -0.39 7.37
CA THR A 106 -45.29 0.62 6.36
C THR A 106 -46.70 1.19 6.56
N THR A 107 -46.82 2.22 7.40
CA THR A 107 -48.04 3.05 7.41
C THR A 107 -47.98 4.02 6.23
N ARG A 108 -49.12 4.14 5.56
CA ARG A 108 -49.33 4.81 4.27
C ARG A 108 -49.21 6.33 4.40
N ALA A 109 -48.00 6.84 4.57
CA ALA A 109 -47.50 8.14 4.14
C ALA A 109 -46.08 8.36 4.70
N ALA A 110 -45.08 8.48 3.81
CA ALA A 110 -43.72 8.95 4.05
C ALA A 110 -42.77 8.07 4.89
N ARG A 111 -42.20 7.03 4.27
CA ARG A 111 -40.77 6.63 4.36
C ARG A 111 -40.51 5.42 3.43
N PRO A 112 -39.42 5.39 2.62
CA PRO A 112 -39.07 4.20 1.87
C PRO A 112 -38.73 3.07 2.85
N ALA A 113 -39.23 1.85 2.61
CA ALA A 113 -39.05 0.69 3.49
C ALA A 113 -37.59 0.24 3.71
N ASN A 114 -36.64 0.84 2.97
CA ASN A 114 -35.21 0.51 2.98
C ASN A 114 -34.35 1.79 3.02
N ALA A 115 -34.46 2.58 4.08
CA ALA A 115 -33.62 3.76 4.28
C ALA A 115 -33.18 3.95 5.74
N ILE A 116 -31.90 4.30 5.95
CA ILE A 116 -31.36 4.74 7.25
C ILE A 116 -31.26 6.26 7.23
N HIS A 117 -31.93 6.92 8.15
CA HIS A 117 -31.85 8.37 8.27
C HIS A 117 -30.79 8.76 9.31
N LEU A 118 -29.79 9.51 8.88
CA LEU A 118 -28.74 10.07 9.72
C LEU A 118 -28.85 11.61 9.71
N THR A 119 -28.53 12.27 10.82
CA THR A 119 -28.59 13.73 10.95
C THR A 119 -27.34 14.28 11.64
N GLY A 120 -26.90 15.47 11.25
CA GLY A 120 -25.79 16.18 11.92
C GLY A 120 -24.38 15.71 11.52
N TRP A 121 -24.25 14.83 10.53
CA TRP A 121 -22.97 14.34 10.05
C TRP A 121 -22.39 15.23 8.95
N ASP A 122 -21.07 15.39 8.91
CA ASP A 122 -20.41 15.89 7.72
C ASP A 122 -20.61 14.87 6.58
N VAL A 123 -21.27 15.33 5.52
CA VAL A 123 -21.65 14.51 4.36
C VAL A 123 -20.43 13.85 3.73
N LYS A 124 -19.32 14.58 3.63
CA LYS A 124 -18.10 14.13 2.95
C LYS A 124 -17.37 13.08 3.78
N ALA A 125 -17.34 13.26 5.10
CA ALA A 125 -16.77 12.29 6.03
C ALA A 125 -17.57 10.99 6.02
N LEU A 126 -18.91 11.08 6.07
CA LEU A 126 -19.79 9.93 5.97
C LEU A 126 -19.64 9.18 4.64
N ALA A 127 -19.68 9.89 3.51
CA ALA A 127 -19.46 9.30 2.19
C ALA A 127 -18.08 8.61 2.09
N THR A 128 -17.05 9.19 2.69
CA THR A 128 -15.70 8.62 2.73
C THR A 128 -15.68 7.31 3.52
N VAL A 129 -16.27 7.28 4.73
CA VAL A 129 -16.37 6.04 5.52
C VAL A 129 -17.18 4.98 4.79
N LEU A 130 -18.29 5.35 4.15
CA LEU A 130 -19.10 4.41 3.37
C LEU A 130 -18.33 3.87 2.15
N ASN A 131 -17.60 4.71 1.42
CA ASN A 131 -16.71 4.24 0.34
C ASN A 131 -15.66 3.24 0.85
N ILE A 132 -15.08 3.48 2.03
CA ILE A 132 -14.12 2.55 2.66
C ILE A 132 -14.79 1.21 3.00
N ILE A 133 -15.96 1.24 3.65
CA ILE A 133 -16.73 0.04 3.99
C ILE A 133 -17.06 -0.80 2.74
N HIS A 134 -17.29 -0.15 1.60
CA HIS A 134 -17.61 -0.82 0.33
C HIS A 134 -16.37 -1.15 -0.52
N GLY A 135 -15.15 -0.95 0.01
CA GLY A 135 -13.91 -1.23 -0.72
C GLY A 135 -13.68 -0.33 -1.94
N GLN A 136 -14.38 0.81 -2.04
CA GLN A 136 -14.28 1.78 -3.13
C GLN A 136 -13.02 2.65 -2.97
N ASN A 137 -11.86 2.00 -2.92
CA ASN A 137 -10.57 2.61 -2.58
C ASN A 137 -10.14 3.73 -3.52
N SER A 138 -10.63 3.73 -4.76
CA SER A 138 -10.37 4.80 -5.74
C SER A 138 -11.14 6.09 -5.43
N GLN A 139 -12.24 6.00 -4.69
CA GLN A 139 -13.08 7.15 -4.29
C GLN A 139 -12.64 7.74 -2.94
N VAL A 140 -11.68 7.13 -2.25
CA VAL A 140 -11.21 7.60 -0.93
C VAL A 140 -10.07 8.61 -1.12
N PRO A 141 -10.18 9.84 -0.55
CA PRO A 141 -9.13 10.84 -0.67
C PRO A 141 -7.79 10.35 -0.12
N ARG A 142 -6.70 10.56 -0.85
CA ARG A 142 -5.35 10.17 -0.42
C ARG A 142 -4.72 11.16 0.56
N ASN A 143 -5.07 12.44 0.45
CA ASN A 143 -4.62 13.50 1.34
C ASN A 143 -5.85 14.13 1.99
N VAL A 144 -5.81 14.28 3.31
CA VAL A 144 -6.87 14.90 4.10
C VAL A 144 -6.24 15.89 5.08
N ASP A 145 -6.92 16.99 5.35
CA ASP A 145 -6.50 17.89 6.41
C ASP A 145 -6.96 17.38 7.79
N PHE A 146 -6.42 17.98 8.85
CA PHE A 146 -6.72 17.60 10.23
C PHE A 146 -8.21 17.79 10.61
N GLY A 147 -8.88 18.80 10.04
CA GLY A 147 -10.30 19.00 10.27
C GLY A 147 -11.11 17.85 9.67
N PHE A 148 -10.82 17.48 8.43
CA PHE A 148 -11.55 16.44 7.73
C PHE A 148 -11.32 15.04 8.32
N ILE A 149 -10.08 14.69 8.68
CA ILE A 149 -9.80 13.41 9.37
C ILE A 149 -10.51 13.32 10.73
N THR A 150 -10.67 14.44 11.44
CA THR A 150 -11.42 14.48 12.69
C THR A 150 -12.89 14.12 12.46
N HIS A 151 -13.53 14.67 11.42
CA HIS A 151 -14.91 14.30 11.09
C HIS A 151 -15.03 12.82 10.70
N ILE A 152 -14.06 12.28 9.94
CA ILE A 152 -14.00 10.85 9.61
C ILE A 152 -13.86 9.99 10.86
N ALA A 153 -13.00 10.39 11.81
CA ALA A 153 -12.82 9.70 13.08
C ALA A 153 -14.10 9.71 13.93
N VAL A 154 -14.83 10.83 13.97
CA VAL A 154 -16.12 10.94 14.67
C VAL A 154 -17.17 10.01 14.06
N VAL A 155 -17.25 9.94 12.71
CA VAL A 155 -18.11 9.00 11.99
C VAL A 155 -17.74 7.56 12.33
N ALA A 156 -16.46 7.20 12.18
CA ALA A 156 -15.99 5.84 12.42
C ALA A 156 -16.20 5.39 13.87
N HIS A 157 -16.03 6.29 14.84
CA HIS A 157 -16.29 6.02 16.25
C HIS A 157 -17.76 5.74 16.53
N HIS A 158 -18.67 6.63 16.11
CA HIS A 158 -20.09 6.47 16.38
C HIS A 158 -20.74 5.32 15.62
N LEU A 159 -20.32 5.09 14.37
CA LEU A 159 -20.74 3.91 13.62
C LEU A 159 -20.01 2.64 14.10
N GLN A 160 -19.06 2.73 15.03
CA GLN A 160 -18.28 1.60 15.53
C GLN A 160 -17.62 0.78 14.41
N CYS A 161 -17.11 1.46 13.39
CA CYS A 161 -16.48 0.87 12.21
C CYS A 161 -15.01 1.28 12.07
N VAL A 162 -14.31 1.45 13.20
CA VAL A 162 -12.90 1.88 13.24
C VAL A 162 -11.98 0.90 12.48
N GLU A 163 -12.25 -0.40 12.55
CA GLU A 163 -11.51 -1.43 11.79
C GLU A 163 -11.57 -1.16 10.28
N ALA A 164 -12.72 -0.73 9.76
CA ALA A 164 -12.87 -0.46 8.33
C ALA A 164 -11.92 0.65 7.87
N VAL A 165 -11.73 1.70 8.67
CA VAL A 165 -10.89 2.86 8.33
C VAL A 165 -9.42 2.71 8.72
N GLN A 166 -9.06 1.68 9.48
CA GLN A 166 -7.75 1.54 10.11
C GLN A 166 -6.57 1.57 9.12
N LEU A 167 -6.64 0.85 8.00
CA LEU A 167 -5.57 0.88 7.00
C LEU A 167 -5.32 2.28 6.43
N TYR A 168 -6.38 3.07 6.25
CA TYR A 168 -6.26 4.44 5.75
C TYR A 168 -5.56 5.35 6.76
N SER A 169 -5.87 5.20 8.06
CA SER A 169 -5.15 5.91 9.12
C SER A 169 -3.67 5.51 9.23
N GLU A 170 -3.33 4.24 8.99
CA GLU A 170 -1.94 3.75 9.06
C GLU A 170 -1.09 4.20 7.85
N ILE A 171 -1.69 4.35 6.64
CA ILE A 171 -0.93 4.48 5.38
C ILE A 171 -1.08 5.84 4.71
N SER A 172 -2.32 6.36 4.62
CA SER A 172 -2.65 7.48 3.72
C SER A 172 -2.85 8.79 4.48
N TRP A 173 -3.52 8.75 5.63
CA TRP A 173 -3.88 9.97 6.38
C TRP A 173 -2.93 10.29 7.53
N VAL A 174 -1.78 9.61 7.56
CA VAL A 174 -0.59 9.78 8.42
C VAL A 174 -0.75 10.81 9.54
N PHE A 175 -1.07 10.29 10.73
CA PHE A 175 -0.34 10.68 11.93
C PHE A 175 0.33 9.38 12.42
N SER A 176 1.47 9.43 13.10
CA SER A 176 2.14 8.26 13.67
C SER A 176 1.51 7.97 15.04
N TRP A 177 0.34 7.35 15.09
CA TRP A 177 -0.52 7.39 16.30
C TRP A 177 0.08 6.78 17.60
N GLU A 178 1.17 6.00 17.56
CA GLU A 178 1.74 5.41 18.79
C GLU A 178 2.59 6.39 19.62
N ASN A 179 3.39 7.25 18.98
CA ASN A 179 4.22 8.23 19.69
C ASN A 179 3.48 9.54 19.95
N GLU A 180 2.59 9.92 19.03
CA GLU A 180 1.80 11.15 19.15
C GLU A 180 0.75 11.08 20.26
N PHE A 181 0.06 9.96 20.49
CA PHE A 181 -0.90 9.89 21.60
C PHE A 181 -0.20 10.11 22.94
N SER A 182 0.96 9.47 23.14
CA SER A 182 1.76 9.66 24.36
C SER A 182 2.22 11.10 24.51
N HIS A 183 2.68 11.73 23.43
CA HIS A 183 3.10 13.14 23.43
C HIS A 183 1.93 14.11 23.68
N CYS A 184 0.80 13.92 23.00
CA CYS A 184 -0.42 14.70 23.22
C CYS A 184 -0.98 14.49 24.62
N ALA A 185 -0.97 13.26 25.15
CA ALA A 185 -1.37 12.96 26.51
C ALA A 185 -0.48 13.68 27.54
N GLN A 186 0.84 13.75 27.30
CA GLN A 186 1.75 14.52 28.14
C GLN A 186 1.41 16.01 28.12
N LEU A 187 1.20 16.60 26.93
CA LEU A 187 0.80 18.00 26.78
C LEU A 187 -0.54 18.30 27.46
N VAL A 188 -1.52 17.40 27.32
CA VAL A 188 -2.79 17.51 28.04
C VAL A 188 -2.55 17.41 29.54
N LEU A 189 -1.76 16.45 30.04
CA LEU A 189 -1.52 16.31 31.48
C LEU A 189 -0.74 17.50 32.08
N SER A 190 0.11 18.19 31.30
CA SER A 190 0.85 19.37 31.77
C SER A 190 0.05 20.67 31.69
N GLU A 191 -0.70 20.89 30.61
CA GLU A 191 -1.35 22.18 30.31
C GLU A 191 -2.87 22.19 30.60
N TYR A 192 -3.52 21.04 30.77
CA TYR A 192 -4.97 20.98 30.96
C TYR A 192 -5.40 21.50 32.33
N GLU A 193 -6.16 22.60 32.33
CA GLU A 193 -6.61 23.25 33.56
C GLU A 193 -7.90 22.66 34.15
N GLY A 194 -8.58 21.75 33.45
CA GLY A 194 -9.75 21.01 33.93
C GLY A 194 -10.95 21.09 32.98
N PRO A 195 -12.06 20.40 33.28
CA PRO A 195 -13.17 20.23 32.34
C PRO A 195 -13.90 21.53 31.97
N GLY A 196 -13.73 22.60 32.75
CA GLY A 196 -14.31 23.91 32.45
C GLY A 196 -13.55 24.72 31.39
N THR A 197 -12.34 24.32 30.99
CA THR A 197 -11.51 25.09 30.04
C THR A 197 -11.54 24.55 28.61
N VAL A 198 -12.18 23.40 28.38
CA VAL A 198 -12.26 22.74 27.08
C VAL A 198 -13.71 22.50 26.69
N THR A 199 -14.10 22.95 25.49
CA THR A 199 -15.40 22.61 24.89
C THR A 199 -15.18 21.55 23.82
N LEU A 200 -15.70 20.34 24.03
CA LEU A 200 -15.45 19.18 23.15
C LEU A 200 -16.42 19.08 21.96
N HIS A 201 -17.49 19.87 21.91
CA HIS A 201 -18.54 19.77 20.88
C HIS A 201 -18.95 18.31 20.62
N ASP A 202 -18.94 17.84 19.38
CA ASP A 202 -19.32 16.47 18.98
C ASP A 202 -18.14 15.47 19.03
N LEU A 203 -16.99 15.86 19.60
CA LEU A 203 -15.83 14.97 19.71
C LEU A 203 -16.05 13.93 20.82
N PRO A 204 -15.87 12.62 20.54
CA PRO A 204 -16.08 11.55 21.51
C PRO A 204 -14.88 11.40 22.46
N LEU A 205 -14.51 12.47 23.15
CA LEU A 205 -13.33 12.53 24.02
C LEU A 205 -13.66 12.74 25.50
N THR A 206 -14.94 12.85 25.87
CA THR A 206 -15.37 13.12 27.25
C THR A 206 -14.75 12.13 28.24
N GLU A 207 -14.89 10.83 28.01
CA GLU A 207 -14.31 9.80 28.90
C GLU A 207 -12.78 9.85 28.97
N VAL A 208 -12.13 10.24 27.86
CA VAL A 208 -10.66 10.37 27.80
C VAL A 208 -10.20 11.56 28.64
N PHE A 209 -10.87 12.72 28.51
CA PHE A 209 -10.59 13.90 29.32
C PHE A 209 -10.94 13.70 30.80
N ASP A 210 -11.97 12.92 31.12
CA ASP A 210 -12.27 12.54 32.51
C ASP A 210 -11.14 11.70 33.12
N LYS A 211 -10.62 10.73 32.36
CA LYS A 211 -9.44 9.95 32.76
C LYS A 211 -8.20 10.84 32.93
N PHE A 212 -7.92 11.74 31.99
CA PHE A 212 -6.81 12.68 32.11
C PHE A 212 -6.97 13.62 33.31
N ASN A 213 -8.18 14.11 33.58
CA ASN A 213 -8.46 14.92 34.76
C ASN A 213 -8.19 14.14 36.06
N GLY A 214 -8.62 12.88 36.12
CA GLY A 214 -8.36 12.00 37.27
C GLY A 214 -6.85 11.73 37.48
N MET A 215 -6.11 11.52 36.39
CA MET A 215 -4.64 11.38 36.44
C MET A 215 -3.97 12.67 36.93
N ARG A 216 -4.37 13.83 36.39
CA ARG A 216 -3.88 15.15 36.80
C ARG A 216 -4.13 15.40 38.29
N ILE A 217 -5.35 15.17 38.79
CA ILE A 217 -5.67 15.32 40.23
C ILE A 217 -4.79 14.40 41.08
N THR A 218 -4.54 13.17 40.63
CA THR A 218 -3.68 12.22 41.33
C THR A 218 -2.23 12.69 41.40
N LEU A 219 -1.70 13.24 40.30
CA LEU A 219 -0.35 13.81 40.26
C LEU A 219 -0.25 15.04 41.18
N ILE A 220 -1.22 15.95 41.13
CA ILE A 220 -1.28 17.11 42.02
C ILE A 220 -1.28 16.68 43.49
N LYS A 221 -2.12 15.69 43.86
CA LYS A 221 -2.15 15.14 45.23
C LYS A 221 -0.79 14.58 45.67
N LYS A 222 -0.08 13.87 44.79
CA LYS A 222 1.27 13.36 45.10
C LYS A 222 2.26 14.49 45.36
N VAL A 223 2.19 15.59 44.61
CA VAL A 223 3.03 16.79 44.84
C VAL A 223 2.71 17.40 46.20
N PHE A 224 1.43 17.56 46.54
CA PHE A 224 1.02 18.05 47.86
C PHE A 224 1.49 17.13 49.00
N THR A 225 1.33 15.81 48.88
CA THR A 225 1.84 14.86 49.89
C THR A 225 3.36 14.90 50.01
N ALA A 226 4.09 15.08 48.89
CA ALA A 226 5.55 15.24 48.93
C ALA A 226 5.96 16.54 49.64
N LEU A 227 5.23 17.63 49.40
CA LEU A 227 5.40 18.91 50.09
C LEU A 227 5.11 18.79 51.60
N GLU A 228 4.00 18.15 51.97
CA GLU A 228 3.64 17.90 53.38
C GLU A 228 4.70 17.03 54.08
N ASN A 229 5.18 15.97 53.42
CA ASN A 229 6.26 15.15 53.94
C ASN A 229 7.56 15.95 54.10
N LEU A 230 7.91 16.81 53.12
CA LEU A 230 9.08 17.68 53.19
C LEU A 230 8.96 18.68 54.34
N GLU A 231 7.79 19.32 54.50
CA GLU A 231 7.48 20.20 55.62
C GLU A 231 7.61 19.47 56.95
N GLN A 232 7.10 18.24 57.04
CA GLN A 232 7.18 17.42 58.24
C GLN A 232 8.62 16.99 58.55
N THR A 233 9.43 16.65 57.53
CA THR A 233 10.87 16.34 57.68
C THR A 233 11.64 17.58 58.15
N LEU A 234 11.42 18.74 57.53
CA LEU A 234 12.05 20.01 57.93
C LEU A 234 11.62 20.46 59.33
N SER A 235 10.42 20.07 59.77
CA SER A 235 9.90 20.38 61.11
C SER A 235 10.38 19.41 62.20
N THR A 236 10.88 18.22 61.83
CA THR A 236 11.26 17.15 62.77
C THR A 236 12.77 16.92 62.85
N GLU A 237 13.52 17.16 61.77
CA GLU A 237 14.98 17.20 61.81
C GLU A 237 15.45 18.61 62.20
N HIS A 238 16.21 18.73 63.30
CA HIS A 238 17.00 19.94 63.58
C HIS A 238 18.10 20.09 62.52
N VAL A 239 17.75 20.60 61.34
CA VAL A 239 18.69 20.92 60.26
C VAL A 239 19.44 22.21 60.61
N CYS A 240 20.23 22.17 61.68
CA CYS A 240 21.52 22.85 61.79
C CYS A 240 22.20 22.46 63.13
N PRO A 241 23.21 21.59 63.13
CA PRO A 241 24.07 21.40 64.30
C PRO A 241 25.09 22.55 64.34
N GLU A 242 24.61 23.77 64.59
CA GLU A 242 25.37 24.89 65.16
C GLU A 242 24.43 26.10 65.27
N ALA A 243 23.95 26.32 66.49
CA ALA A 243 23.09 27.44 66.83
C ALA A 243 23.84 28.76 66.61
N GLY A 244 23.32 29.64 65.74
CA GLY A 244 23.81 31.02 65.70
C GLY A 244 23.64 31.85 64.44
N LEU A 245 23.02 31.36 63.37
CA LEU A 245 22.74 32.17 62.17
C LEU A 245 21.29 31.98 61.70
N GLU A 246 20.47 33.02 61.85
CA GLU A 246 19.06 33.11 61.39
C GLU A 246 18.88 32.98 59.85
N GLN A 247 19.90 32.54 59.12
CA GLN A 247 19.91 32.45 57.65
C GLN A 247 19.71 31.02 57.13
N CYS A 248 19.77 29.98 57.98
CA CYS A 248 19.68 28.60 57.52
C CYS A 248 18.26 28.16 57.13
N THR A 249 17.23 28.67 57.82
CA THR A 249 15.83 28.34 57.46
C THR A 249 15.34 29.10 56.22
N ALA A 250 15.93 30.26 55.93
CA ALA A 250 15.59 31.07 54.76
C ALA A 250 16.22 30.57 53.46
N MET A 251 17.36 29.86 53.53
CA MET A 251 18.05 29.30 52.35
C MET A 251 17.45 27.97 51.84
N ALA A 252 16.59 27.30 52.61
CA ALA A 252 15.87 26.10 52.15
C ALA A 252 14.65 26.43 51.27
N LEU A 253 14.28 27.72 51.16
CA LEU A 253 13.15 28.23 50.39
C LEU A 253 13.62 29.26 49.34
N GLU A 254 14.36 28.80 48.33
CA GLU A 254 14.71 29.59 47.14
C GLU A 254 13.91 29.12 45.88
N PRO A 255 13.77 29.97 44.84
CA PRO A 255 12.51 30.21 44.13
C PRO A 255 12.03 29.09 43.18
N PRO A 256 10.77 29.16 42.69
CA PRO A 256 10.07 28.09 41.95
C PRO A 256 10.75 27.57 40.66
N SER A 257 11.88 28.13 40.22
CA SER A 257 12.55 27.81 38.96
C SER A 257 13.32 26.49 38.95
N LEU A 258 13.66 25.91 40.12
CA LEU A 258 14.31 24.59 40.22
C LEU A 258 13.34 23.42 40.35
N TRP A 259 12.05 23.67 40.61
CA TRP A 259 11.01 22.63 40.70
C TRP A 259 10.72 21.95 39.35
N ASN A 260 10.97 22.64 38.24
CA ASN A 260 10.77 22.10 36.89
C ASN A 260 11.68 20.90 36.57
N SER A 261 12.89 20.81 37.16
CA SER A 261 13.77 19.66 36.93
C SER A 261 13.41 18.44 37.79
N PHE A 262 12.81 18.65 38.96
CA PHE A 262 12.35 17.59 39.86
C PHE A 262 11.03 16.96 39.39
N LEU A 263 10.13 17.77 38.82
CA LEU A 263 8.91 17.29 38.16
C LEU A 263 9.24 16.52 36.86
N SER A 264 10.26 16.95 36.12
CA SER A 264 10.76 16.22 34.93
C SER A 264 11.24 14.81 35.26
N SER A 265 12.00 14.60 36.34
CA SER A 265 12.56 13.27 36.66
C SER A 265 11.52 12.29 37.24
N SER A 266 10.47 12.80 37.89
CA SER A 266 9.35 11.98 38.38
C SER A 266 8.40 11.54 37.27
N VAL A 267 8.28 12.31 36.17
CA VAL A 267 7.49 11.92 34.99
C VAL A 267 8.19 10.81 34.19
N ASP A 268 9.52 10.81 34.12
CA ASP A 268 10.31 9.74 33.49
C ASP A 268 10.17 8.38 34.21
N SER A 269 9.86 8.41 35.52
CA SER A 269 9.68 7.21 36.35
C SER A 269 8.34 6.49 36.12
N PHE A 270 7.43 7.02 35.30
CA PHE A 270 6.12 6.39 35.00
C PHE A 270 6.09 5.61 33.67
N THR A 271 7.21 5.49 32.97
CA THR A 271 7.33 4.66 31.74
C THR A 271 7.47 3.15 32.00
N SER A 272 7.38 2.71 33.26
CA SER A 272 7.52 1.30 33.63
C SER A 272 6.27 0.75 34.33
N ILE A 273 5.20 0.50 33.56
CA ILE A 273 4.23 -0.53 33.93
C ILE A 273 4.62 -1.80 33.16
N PRO A 274 5.13 -2.85 33.83
CA PRO A 274 5.33 -4.13 33.18
C PRO A 274 3.97 -4.82 32.99
N PHE A 275 3.59 -5.12 31.74
CA PHE A 275 2.71 -6.26 31.48
C PHE A 275 3.54 -7.53 31.62
N SER A 276 3.64 -8.07 32.84
CA SER A 276 4.25 -9.38 33.07
C SER A 276 3.20 -10.49 33.17
N HIS A 277 3.28 -11.39 32.19
CA HIS A 277 3.30 -12.85 32.37
C HIS A 277 2.07 -13.53 32.98
N VAL A 278 1.19 -14.04 32.11
CA VAL A 278 0.52 -15.32 32.37
C VAL A 278 1.53 -16.42 32.10
N GLY A 279 1.98 -17.10 33.15
CA GLY A 279 2.84 -18.28 33.05
C GLY A 279 2.09 -19.46 32.42
N ILE A 280 2.55 -19.91 31.26
CA ILE A 280 2.18 -21.21 30.70
C ILE A 280 3.24 -22.20 31.16
N PHE A 281 2.84 -23.17 31.97
CA PHE A 281 3.65 -24.34 32.31
C PHE A 281 3.88 -25.19 31.05
N TYR A 282 5.14 -25.37 30.66
CA TYR A 282 5.54 -26.40 29.70
C TYR A 282 5.43 -27.78 30.35
N LEU A 283 4.48 -28.59 29.87
CA LEU A 283 4.53 -30.05 30.00
C LEU A 283 5.05 -30.64 28.68
N PRO A 284 5.87 -31.70 28.71
CA PRO A 284 6.45 -32.28 27.50
C PRO A 284 5.39 -33.05 26.70
N HIS A 285 5.13 -32.65 25.47
CA HIS A 285 4.29 -33.41 24.55
C HIS A 285 5.00 -34.70 24.07
N PRO A 286 4.28 -35.85 24.02
CA PRO A 286 4.79 -37.07 23.44
C PRO A 286 4.82 -36.97 21.90
N LYS A 287 5.84 -37.60 21.30
CA LYS A 287 5.99 -37.76 19.84
C LYS A 287 4.72 -38.37 19.22
N PRO A 288 4.15 -37.81 18.14
CA PRO A 288 3.11 -38.50 17.40
C PRO A 288 3.74 -39.65 16.61
N ARG A 289 3.20 -40.84 16.81
CA ARG A 289 3.40 -41.99 15.92
C ARG A 289 2.81 -41.66 14.56
N GLN A 290 3.55 -41.98 13.49
CA GLN A 290 2.98 -42.11 12.15
C GLN A 290 1.83 -43.12 12.21
N HIS A 291 0.62 -42.63 11.99
CA HIS A 291 -0.51 -43.45 11.58
C HIS A 291 -1.15 -42.80 10.35
N ASP A 292 -1.58 -43.67 9.46
CA ASP A 292 -1.92 -43.42 8.07
C ASP A 292 -2.98 -42.36 7.81
N SER A 293 -2.85 -41.78 6.62
CA SER A 293 -3.57 -40.67 6.01
C SER A 293 -5.10 -40.73 6.14
N ILE A 294 -5.66 -39.90 7.02
CA ILE A 294 -6.97 -39.28 6.82
C ILE A 294 -6.68 -37.90 6.23
N MET A 295 -7.18 -37.62 5.03
CA MET A 295 -6.99 -36.32 4.34
C MET A 295 -7.59 -35.20 5.21
N ALA A 296 -6.76 -34.54 6.00
CA ALA A 296 -7.20 -33.47 6.89
C ALA A 296 -7.77 -32.32 6.04
N VAL A 297 -9.02 -31.94 6.33
CA VAL A 297 -9.75 -30.81 5.74
C VAL A 297 -9.86 -29.72 6.81
N VAL A 298 -9.53 -28.49 6.47
CA VAL A 298 -9.67 -27.34 7.39
C VAL A 298 -10.69 -26.35 6.84
N THR A 299 -11.74 -26.09 7.60
CA THR A 299 -12.73 -25.05 7.29
C THR A 299 -12.38 -23.75 8.01
N HIS A 300 -12.47 -22.63 7.30
CA HIS A 300 -12.30 -21.30 7.86
C HIS A 300 -13.37 -20.35 7.33
N ASP A 301 -14.16 -19.78 8.23
CA ASP A 301 -15.21 -18.83 7.89
C ASP A 301 -14.63 -17.41 7.86
N ILE A 302 -14.51 -16.87 6.65
CA ILE A 302 -14.14 -15.47 6.43
C ILE A 302 -15.40 -14.61 6.57
N ALA A 303 -16.51 -15.09 6.01
CA ALA A 303 -17.86 -14.58 6.20
C ALA A 303 -18.74 -15.68 6.85
N PRO A 304 -19.12 -15.56 8.14
CA PRO A 304 -19.93 -16.56 8.84
C PRO A 304 -21.31 -16.81 8.22
N ASP A 305 -21.86 -15.83 7.52
CA ASP A 305 -23.12 -15.88 6.77
C ASP A 305 -22.89 -16.04 5.26
N GLY A 306 -21.65 -16.32 4.84
CA GLY A 306 -21.28 -16.48 3.44
C GLY A 306 -22.10 -17.55 2.73
N ASP A 307 -22.41 -17.29 1.46
CA ASP A 307 -23.23 -18.11 0.57
C ASP A 307 -22.38 -18.97 -0.39
N ILE A 308 -21.04 -18.83 -0.34
CA ILE A 308 -20.10 -19.60 -1.15
C ILE A 308 -18.98 -20.19 -0.28
N CYS A 309 -18.51 -21.37 -0.68
CA CYS A 309 -17.31 -22.03 -0.15
C CYS A 309 -16.25 -22.16 -1.24
N ILE A 310 -15.06 -21.60 -1.03
CA ILE A 310 -13.89 -21.85 -1.87
C ILE A 310 -13.16 -23.08 -1.37
N VAL A 311 -13.05 -24.10 -2.19
CA VAL A 311 -12.34 -25.35 -1.91
C VAL A 311 -10.94 -25.26 -2.52
N LEU A 312 -9.93 -24.96 -1.69
CA LEU A 312 -8.53 -24.93 -2.10
C LEU A 312 -7.89 -26.31 -1.95
N GLN A 313 -7.53 -26.92 -3.09
CA GLN A 313 -6.81 -28.18 -3.16
C GLN A 313 -5.30 -27.95 -3.40
N LYS A 314 -4.45 -28.85 -2.90
CA LYS A 314 -2.99 -28.77 -3.05
C LYS A 314 -2.40 -27.41 -2.63
N PRO A 315 -2.72 -26.90 -1.44
CA PRO A 315 -2.28 -25.58 -1.01
C PRO A 315 -0.74 -25.47 -0.97
N ASN A 316 -0.22 -24.29 -1.30
CA ASN A 316 1.21 -23.93 -1.25
C ASN A 316 2.13 -24.70 -2.23
N THR A 317 1.60 -25.31 -3.30
CA THR A 317 2.40 -25.99 -4.33
C THR A 317 2.88 -25.06 -5.44
N GLN A 318 2.28 -23.89 -5.60
CA GLN A 318 2.69 -22.94 -6.63
C GLN A 318 4.09 -22.38 -6.36
N SER A 319 4.99 -22.53 -7.34
CA SER A 319 6.36 -22.02 -7.27
C SER A 319 6.46 -20.68 -7.99
N VAL A 320 6.55 -19.58 -7.24
CA VAL A 320 6.59 -18.21 -7.80
C VAL A 320 7.95 -17.51 -7.64
N VAL A 321 8.94 -18.19 -7.04
CA VAL A 321 10.28 -17.65 -6.85
C VAL A 321 11.15 -18.04 -8.06
N PRO A 322 11.63 -17.07 -8.87
CA PRO A 322 12.48 -17.38 -10.02
C PRO A 322 13.81 -18.01 -9.61
N ILE A 323 14.33 -18.90 -10.46
CA ILE A 323 15.73 -19.31 -10.43
C ILE A 323 16.49 -18.41 -11.40
N VAL A 324 17.46 -17.66 -10.88
CA VAL A 324 18.31 -16.78 -11.67
C VAL A 324 19.75 -17.24 -11.53
N ASN A 325 20.40 -17.54 -12.66
CA ASN A 325 21.81 -17.89 -12.73
C ASN A 325 22.59 -16.68 -13.23
N LEU A 326 23.48 -16.17 -12.39
CA LEU A 326 24.29 -14.99 -12.66
C LEU A 326 25.69 -15.43 -13.13
N ARG A 327 26.22 -14.72 -14.13
CA ARG A 327 27.49 -15.05 -14.75
C ARG A 327 28.67 -14.65 -13.87
N GLN A 328 29.63 -15.55 -13.74
CA GLN A 328 30.94 -15.28 -13.19
C GLN A 328 31.90 -14.85 -14.31
N TYR A 329 32.08 -13.54 -14.46
CA TYR A 329 32.98 -12.97 -15.47
C TYR A 329 34.45 -13.35 -15.25
N GLY A 330 35.23 -13.38 -16.34
CA GLY A 330 36.64 -13.78 -16.33
C GLY A 330 36.88 -15.29 -16.28
N THR A 331 35.87 -16.10 -16.55
CA THR A 331 35.96 -17.58 -16.63
C THR A 331 35.82 -18.07 -18.07
N GLU A 332 36.66 -19.03 -18.46
CA GLU A 332 36.58 -19.74 -19.73
C GLU A 332 36.66 -21.26 -19.46
N PRO A 333 35.60 -22.06 -19.75
CA PRO A 333 34.29 -21.66 -20.28
C PRO A 333 33.46 -20.83 -19.27
N PRO A 334 32.39 -20.12 -19.72
CA PRO A 334 31.55 -19.31 -18.84
C PRO A 334 30.95 -20.12 -17.69
N GLN A 335 31.14 -19.63 -16.46
CA GLN A 335 30.55 -20.20 -15.25
C GLN A 335 29.39 -19.33 -14.73
N TYR A 336 28.44 -19.97 -14.05
CA TYR A 336 27.27 -19.32 -13.49
C TYR A 336 27.04 -19.77 -12.05
N TYR A 337 26.56 -18.86 -11.21
CA TYR A 337 26.14 -19.16 -9.85
C TYR A 337 24.68 -18.76 -9.65
N GLN A 338 23.95 -19.52 -8.85
CA GLN A 338 22.55 -19.22 -8.57
C GLN A 338 22.45 -18.04 -7.61
N ASP A 339 21.54 -17.10 -7.88
CA ASP A 339 21.16 -16.07 -6.93
C ASP A 339 20.56 -16.75 -5.68
N VAL A 340 21.18 -16.57 -4.52
CA VAL A 340 20.76 -17.13 -3.22
C VAL A 340 20.07 -16.11 -2.32
N SER A 341 19.71 -14.94 -2.85
CA SER A 341 19.02 -13.88 -2.11
C SER A 341 17.78 -14.41 -1.39
N SER A 342 17.68 -14.12 -0.09
CA SER A 342 16.50 -14.46 0.71
C SER A 342 15.33 -13.55 0.34
N VAL A 343 14.18 -14.16 0.07
CA VAL A 343 12.93 -13.48 -0.33
C VAL A 343 11.73 -13.88 0.53
N GLY A 344 11.88 -14.89 1.39
CA GLY A 344 10.80 -15.45 2.21
C GLY A 344 10.78 -14.98 3.66
N VAL A 345 11.60 -13.99 4.02
CA VAL A 345 11.70 -13.46 5.39
C VAL A 345 11.25 -11.99 5.43
N PRO A 346 10.48 -11.57 6.46
CA PRO A 346 9.87 -12.42 7.50
C PRO A 346 8.76 -13.33 6.94
N VAL A 347 8.59 -14.49 7.55
CA VAL A 347 7.50 -15.42 7.19
C VAL A 347 6.22 -14.94 7.86
N TRP A 348 5.15 -14.84 7.08
CA TRP A 348 3.81 -14.58 7.60
C TRP A 348 2.94 -15.83 7.53
N HIS A 349 2.25 -16.10 8.64
CA HIS A 349 1.19 -17.09 8.72
C HIS A 349 -0.06 -16.41 9.27
N SER A 350 -1.20 -16.63 8.61
CA SER A 350 -2.49 -16.19 9.14
C SER A 350 -2.72 -16.81 10.53
N PRO A 351 -3.06 -16.01 11.56
CA PRO A 351 -3.37 -16.52 12.90
C PRO A 351 -4.44 -17.61 12.90
N ALA A 352 -5.46 -17.49 12.03
CA ALA A 352 -6.56 -18.44 11.91
C ALA A 352 -6.11 -19.86 11.49
N LEU A 353 -4.97 -19.95 10.79
CA LEU A 353 -4.40 -21.18 10.27
C LEU A 353 -3.06 -21.57 10.91
N LYS A 354 -2.66 -20.90 12.00
CA LYS A 354 -1.42 -21.24 12.69
C LYS A 354 -1.43 -22.73 13.07
N ASP A 355 -0.37 -23.43 12.67
CA ASP A 355 -0.14 -24.87 12.89
C ASP A 355 -1.16 -25.85 12.23
N LYS A 356 -2.13 -25.34 11.46
CA LYS A 356 -3.08 -26.16 10.71
C LYS A 356 -2.52 -26.47 9.33
N LYS A 357 -2.17 -27.74 9.07
CA LYS A 357 -1.82 -28.24 7.74
C LYS A 357 -2.88 -29.21 7.25
N ALA A 358 -3.39 -28.96 6.05
CA ALA A 358 -4.44 -29.74 5.43
C ALA A 358 -4.16 -29.96 3.94
N ALA A 359 -4.67 -31.07 3.41
CA ALA A 359 -4.62 -31.33 1.97
C ALA A 359 -5.67 -30.48 1.21
N GLU A 360 -6.72 -30.08 1.92
CA GLU A 360 -7.83 -29.26 1.43
C GLU A 360 -8.21 -28.20 2.46
N TYR A 361 -8.38 -26.96 2.01
CA TYR A 361 -8.95 -25.88 2.83
C TYR A 361 -10.28 -25.43 2.24
N ARG A 362 -11.29 -25.26 3.10
CA ARG A 362 -12.63 -24.79 2.76
C ARG A 362 -12.84 -23.40 3.34
N LEU A 363 -13.02 -22.39 2.50
CA LEU A 363 -13.09 -20.99 2.90
C LEU A 363 -14.50 -20.45 2.63
N ARG A 364 -15.27 -20.17 3.69
CA ARG A 364 -16.62 -19.61 3.54
C ARG A 364 -16.57 -18.10 3.36
N VAL A 365 -17.19 -17.61 2.29
CA VAL A 365 -17.07 -16.23 1.78
C VAL A 365 -18.41 -15.74 1.20
N SER A 366 -18.51 -14.42 0.98
CA SER A 366 -19.67 -13.78 0.35
C SER A 366 -19.48 -13.65 -1.16
N SER A 367 -20.41 -14.23 -1.94
CA SER A 367 -20.48 -14.07 -3.40
C SER A 367 -20.65 -12.61 -3.81
N HIS A 368 -21.34 -11.82 -3.00
CA HIS A 368 -21.54 -10.40 -3.24
C HIS A 368 -20.20 -9.67 -3.26
N HIS A 369 -19.38 -9.84 -2.22
CA HIS A 369 -18.06 -9.20 -2.13
C HIS A 369 -17.14 -9.64 -3.27
N LEU A 370 -17.09 -10.95 -3.56
CA LEU A 370 -16.25 -11.46 -4.65
C LEU A 370 -16.66 -10.87 -6.01
N THR A 371 -17.95 -10.91 -6.34
CA THR A 371 -18.43 -10.44 -7.66
C THR A 371 -18.42 -8.94 -7.83
N SER A 372 -18.45 -8.17 -6.73
CA SER A 372 -18.39 -6.70 -6.79
C SER A 372 -16.98 -6.17 -7.07
N VAL A 373 -15.94 -6.94 -6.77
CA VAL A 373 -14.53 -6.48 -6.90
C VAL A 373 -13.72 -7.21 -7.96
N SER A 374 -14.23 -8.33 -8.48
CA SER A 374 -13.50 -9.19 -9.42
C SER A 374 -14.39 -9.54 -10.61
N PRO A 375 -14.01 -9.11 -11.83
CA PRO A 375 -14.63 -9.57 -13.06
C PRO A 375 -14.57 -11.09 -13.19
N MET A 376 -13.44 -11.71 -12.82
CA MET A 376 -13.27 -13.16 -12.88
C MET A 376 -14.25 -13.90 -11.95
N PHE A 377 -14.39 -13.48 -10.69
CA PHE A 377 -15.42 -14.07 -9.81
C PHE A 377 -16.83 -13.78 -10.31
N SER A 378 -17.10 -12.60 -10.87
CA SER A 378 -18.40 -12.30 -11.50
C SER A 378 -18.71 -13.29 -12.64
N CYS A 379 -17.74 -13.54 -13.52
CA CYS A 379 -17.86 -14.51 -14.61
C CYS A 379 -18.02 -15.95 -14.11
N MET A 380 -17.22 -16.38 -13.12
CA MET A 380 -17.35 -17.70 -12.50
C MET A 380 -18.73 -17.87 -11.86
N LEU A 381 -19.25 -16.81 -11.24
CA LEU A 381 -20.43 -16.93 -10.39
C LEU A 381 -21.77 -16.69 -11.10
N LYS A 382 -21.76 -15.95 -12.21
CA LYS A 382 -22.95 -15.59 -12.99
C LYS A 382 -22.94 -16.14 -14.42
N GLY A 383 -21.81 -16.66 -14.89
CA GLY A 383 -21.68 -17.27 -16.22
C GLY A 383 -22.34 -18.65 -16.31
N PRO A 384 -22.44 -19.28 -17.48
CA PRO A 384 -23.18 -20.53 -17.71
C PRO A 384 -22.48 -21.80 -17.18
N TRP A 385 -21.55 -21.67 -16.24
CA TRP A 385 -20.64 -22.74 -15.81
C TRP A 385 -21.26 -23.58 -14.69
N LYS A 386 -20.69 -24.76 -14.40
CA LYS A 386 -21.19 -25.64 -13.32
C LYS A 386 -21.20 -24.94 -11.97
N GLU A 387 -20.25 -24.03 -11.79
CA GLU A 387 -20.12 -23.17 -10.64
C GLU A 387 -21.40 -22.36 -10.45
N SER A 388 -22.13 -21.96 -11.49
CA SER A 388 -23.40 -21.17 -11.45
C SER A 388 -24.68 -21.95 -11.14
N ALA A 389 -24.63 -23.28 -11.16
CA ALA A 389 -25.80 -24.10 -10.91
C ALA A 389 -26.22 -24.02 -9.43
N ALA A 390 -27.52 -23.83 -9.19
CA ALA A 390 -28.09 -23.96 -7.86
C ALA A 390 -27.93 -25.42 -7.37
N PRO A 391 -27.83 -25.66 -6.04
CA PRO A 391 -27.55 -26.98 -5.48
C PRO A 391 -28.59 -28.08 -5.82
N ASP A 392 -29.75 -27.71 -6.37
CA ASP A 392 -30.89 -28.62 -6.53
C ASP A 392 -31.08 -29.19 -7.95
N ALA A 393 -30.22 -28.85 -8.92
CA ALA A 393 -30.42 -29.29 -10.31
C ALA A 393 -29.97 -30.74 -10.61
N ALA A 394 -29.34 -31.45 -9.66
CA ALA A 394 -28.72 -32.76 -9.91
C ALA A 394 -29.41 -33.96 -9.23
N THR A 395 -30.49 -33.77 -8.48
CA THR A 395 -31.19 -34.90 -7.82
C THR A 395 -32.70 -34.74 -7.89
N SER A 396 -33.26 -35.01 -9.08
CA SER A 396 -34.61 -35.55 -9.16
C SER A 396 -34.56 -37.02 -8.72
N SER A 397 -34.69 -37.27 -7.43
CA SER A 397 -35.06 -38.59 -6.92
C SER A 397 -36.10 -38.38 -5.83
N ASP A 398 -37.31 -38.84 -6.12
CA ASP A 398 -38.48 -38.79 -5.26
C ASP A 398 -38.22 -39.51 -3.93
N SER A 399 -37.97 -38.77 -2.86
CA SER A 399 -38.19 -39.30 -1.50
C SER A 399 -38.74 -38.20 -0.58
N TRP A 400 -40.01 -38.37 -0.22
CA TRP A 400 -40.70 -37.62 0.81
C TRP A 400 -40.12 -37.99 2.18
N ASP A 401 -39.13 -37.23 2.65
CA ASP A 401 -38.81 -37.21 4.07
C ASP A 401 -38.40 -35.78 4.47
N GLN A 402 -39.25 -35.14 5.25
CA GLN A 402 -39.13 -33.73 5.64
C GLN A 402 -38.12 -33.60 6.79
N THR A 403 -36.84 -33.53 6.43
CA THR A 403 -35.81 -32.90 7.27
C THR A 403 -35.44 -31.58 6.58
N PRO A 404 -35.34 -30.42 7.27
CA PRO A 404 -34.91 -29.19 6.60
C PRO A 404 -33.50 -29.41 6.06
N ALA A 405 -33.37 -29.61 4.76
CA ALA A 405 -32.09 -29.74 4.10
C ALA A 405 -31.32 -28.44 4.37
N ALA A 406 -30.19 -28.53 5.06
CA ALA A 406 -29.25 -27.41 5.13
C ALA A 406 -28.95 -27.01 3.68
N THR A 407 -29.33 -25.79 3.28
CA THR A 407 -29.06 -25.25 1.95
C THR A 407 -27.59 -25.48 1.63
N ALA A 408 -27.30 -26.37 0.69
CA ALA A 408 -25.94 -26.72 0.35
C ALA A 408 -25.21 -25.46 -0.14
N ILE A 409 -24.20 -25.04 0.63
CA ILE A 409 -23.40 -23.86 0.29
C ILE A 409 -22.70 -24.14 -1.04
N ARG A 410 -22.86 -23.22 -1.99
CA ARG A 410 -22.30 -23.34 -3.32
C ARG A 410 -20.77 -23.39 -3.28
N GLU A 411 -20.16 -24.37 -3.93
CA GLU A 411 -18.70 -24.57 -3.92
C GLU A 411 -18.03 -24.08 -5.22
N ILE A 412 -16.88 -23.42 -5.08
CA ILE A 412 -15.96 -23.13 -6.19
C ILE A 412 -14.58 -23.71 -5.88
N SER A 413 -13.94 -24.30 -6.89
CA SER A 413 -12.63 -24.93 -6.71
C SER A 413 -11.50 -23.96 -7.00
N ALA A 414 -10.45 -24.03 -6.19
CA ALA A 414 -9.17 -23.39 -6.42
C ALA A 414 -8.04 -24.40 -6.18
N THR A 415 -6.91 -24.25 -6.86
CA THR A 415 -5.76 -25.14 -6.66
C THR A 415 -4.47 -24.37 -6.49
N ASP A 416 -3.52 -24.98 -5.78
CA ASP A 416 -2.11 -24.61 -5.75
C ASP A 416 -1.73 -23.27 -5.09
N TRP A 417 -2.70 -22.39 -4.82
CA TRP A 417 -2.48 -21.10 -4.17
C TRP A 417 -1.76 -21.23 -2.83
N ASN A 418 -0.93 -20.23 -2.52
CA ASN A 418 -0.46 -20.04 -1.15
C ASN A 418 -1.69 -19.71 -0.28
N ILE A 419 -1.99 -20.57 0.70
CA ILE A 419 -3.21 -20.44 1.52
C ILE A 419 -3.22 -19.15 2.34
N HIS A 420 -2.06 -18.73 2.86
CA HIS A 420 -1.97 -17.51 3.66
C HIS A 420 -2.16 -16.26 2.79
N ALA A 421 -1.61 -16.25 1.57
CA ALA A 421 -1.85 -15.18 0.62
C ALA A 421 -3.32 -15.12 0.18
N LEU A 422 -3.94 -16.28 -0.10
CA LEU A 422 -5.35 -16.36 -0.49
C LEU A 422 -6.27 -15.83 0.60
N ILE A 423 -6.09 -16.27 1.85
CA ILE A 423 -6.88 -15.76 2.99
C ILE A 423 -6.66 -14.27 3.17
N THR A 424 -5.43 -13.76 3.02
CA THR A 424 -5.19 -12.31 3.10
C THR A 424 -5.95 -11.55 2.01
N VAL A 425 -5.96 -12.03 0.76
CA VAL A 425 -6.76 -11.42 -0.32
C VAL A 425 -8.25 -11.44 0.02
N LEU A 426 -8.76 -12.58 0.50
CA LEU A 426 -10.17 -12.71 0.85
C LEU A 426 -10.55 -11.83 2.04
N ASN A 427 -9.72 -11.74 3.08
CA ASN A 427 -9.92 -10.83 4.21
C ASN A 427 -9.98 -9.37 3.75
N ILE A 428 -9.10 -8.97 2.82
CA ILE A 428 -9.14 -7.62 2.22
C ILE A 428 -10.46 -7.39 1.47
N ILE A 429 -10.88 -8.33 0.63
CA ILE A 429 -12.15 -8.24 -0.12
C ILE A 429 -13.36 -8.13 0.83
N HIS A 430 -13.27 -8.72 2.02
CA HIS A 430 -14.33 -8.70 3.04
C HIS A 430 -14.15 -7.59 4.09
N GLY A 431 -13.20 -6.66 3.90
CA GLY A 431 -12.99 -5.54 4.83
C GLY A 431 -12.43 -5.92 6.21
N ARG A 432 -11.90 -7.14 6.38
CA ARG A 432 -11.32 -7.65 7.64
C ARG A 432 -9.88 -7.19 7.80
N HIS A 433 -9.70 -5.89 7.99
CA HIS A 433 -8.40 -5.26 7.96
C HIS A 433 -7.48 -5.63 9.13
N ASN A 434 -8.04 -6.03 10.28
CA ASN A 434 -7.24 -6.51 11.41
C ASN A 434 -6.40 -7.75 11.09
N GLU A 435 -6.86 -8.56 10.13
CA GLU A 435 -6.19 -9.80 9.70
C GLU A 435 -5.09 -9.57 8.67
N ILE A 436 -4.80 -8.31 8.31
CA ILE A 436 -3.79 -7.96 7.31
C ILE A 436 -2.43 -7.78 8.00
N PRO A 437 -1.38 -8.48 7.53
CA PRO A 437 -0.05 -8.31 8.09
C PRO A 437 0.52 -6.92 7.78
N ARG A 438 1.21 -6.32 8.73
CA ARG A 438 1.92 -5.03 8.54
C ARG A 438 3.32 -5.23 7.97
N GLN A 439 3.96 -6.35 8.28
CA GLN A 439 5.27 -6.73 7.77
C GLN A 439 5.20 -8.08 7.06
N VAL A 440 5.72 -8.13 5.83
CA VAL A 440 5.70 -9.32 4.99
C VAL A 440 6.97 -9.42 4.16
N SER A 441 7.29 -10.62 3.68
CA SER A 441 8.39 -10.84 2.76
C SER A 441 8.03 -10.50 1.31
N ILE A 442 9.04 -10.25 0.46
CA ILE A 442 8.84 -10.04 -0.99
C ILE A 442 8.11 -11.24 -1.61
N LYS A 443 8.43 -12.47 -1.19
CA LYS A 443 7.74 -13.67 -1.66
C LYS A 443 6.25 -13.63 -1.33
N PHE A 444 5.87 -13.22 -0.13
CA PHE A 444 4.46 -13.11 0.25
C PHE A 444 3.72 -12.07 -0.60
N ILE A 445 4.35 -10.91 -0.86
CA ILE A 445 3.79 -9.89 -1.75
C ILE A 445 3.60 -10.45 -3.17
N VAL A 446 4.55 -11.25 -3.66
CA VAL A 446 4.41 -11.93 -4.96
C VAL A 446 3.29 -12.97 -4.94
N ASP A 447 3.20 -13.80 -3.89
CA ASP A 447 2.12 -14.79 -3.75
C ASP A 447 0.74 -14.08 -3.82
N VAL A 448 0.59 -12.94 -3.14
CA VAL A 448 -0.63 -12.09 -3.22
C VAL A 448 -0.80 -11.50 -4.62
N ALA A 449 0.26 -10.94 -5.22
CA ALA A 449 0.22 -10.33 -6.54
C ALA A 449 -0.22 -11.32 -7.63
N VAL A 450 0.21 -12.58 -7.56
CA VAL A 450 -0.22 -13.63 -8.50
C VAL A 450 -1.72 -13.91 -8.36
N ILE A 451 -2.22 -14.04 -7.13
CA ILE A 451 -3.64 -14.29 -6.86
C ILE A 451 -4.52 -13.13 -7.36
N VAL A 452 -4.17 -11.89 -7.03
CA VAL A 452 -4.98 -10.72 -7.45
C VAL A 452 -4.87 -10.41 -8.93
N ASN A 453 -3.78 -10.82 -9.58
CA ASN A 453 -3.65 -10.75 -11.03
C ASN A 453 -4.53 -11.81 -11.71
N TYR A 454 -4.63 -13.02 -11.15
CA TYR A 454 -5.48 -14.09 -11.68
C TYR A 454 -6.97 -13.78 -11.52
N TYR A 455 -7.39 -13.34 -10.33
CA TYR A 455 -8.79 -12.97 -10.07
C TYR A 455 -9.11 -11.52 -10.46
N GLU A 456 -8.18 -10.79 -11.07
CA GLU A 456 -8.40 -9.41 -11.56
C GLU A 456 -8.96 -8.45 -10.48
N CYS A 457 -8.46 -8.56 -9.24
CA CYS A 457 -8.94 -7.79 -8.09
C CYS A 457 -7.83 -6.94 -7.43
N ALA A 458 -6.81 -6.54 -8.19
CA ALA A 458 -5.68 -5.75 -7.68
C ALA A 458 -6.12 -4.41 -7.05
N GLY A 459 -7.23 -3.82 -7.53
CA GLY A 459 -7.79 -2.58 -6.98
C GLY A 459 -8.16 -2.68 -5.50
N SER A 460 -8.73 -3.82 -5.07
CA SER A 460 -9.09 -4.06 -3.67
C SER A 460 -7.87 -4.17 -2.75
N VAL A 461 -6.77 -4.70 -3.27
CA VAL A 461 -5.53 -4.97 -2.50
C VAL A 461 -4.54 -3.81 -2.56
N THR A 462 -4.80 -2.78 -3.38
CA THR A 462 -3.86 -1.67 -3.63
C THR A 462 -3.41 -1.00 -2.33
N LEU A 463 -4.31 -0.76 -1.37
CA LEU A 463 -3.93 -0.11 -0.11
C LEU A 463 -2.98 -0.98 0.73
N ALA A 464 -3.28 -2.27 0.90
CA ALA A 464 -2.38 -3.21 1.59
C ALA A 464 -1.04 -3.37 0.85
N ALA A 465 -1.04 -3.33 -0.48
CA ALA A 465 0.18 -3.35 -1.26
C ALA A 465 1.04 -2.10 -0.98
N GLU A 466 0.43 -0.90 -0.92
CA GLU A 466 1.13 0.35 -0.57
C GLU A 466 1.74 0.29 0.84
N LEU A 467 1.04 -0.29 1.82
CA LEU A 467 1.57 -0.57 3.16
C LEU A 467 2.85 -1.40 3.08
N TRP A 468 2.79 -2.54 2.38
CA TRP A 468 3.93 -3.44 2.28
C TRP A 468 5.09 -2.83 1.49
N ARG A 469 4.79 -1.98 0.49
CA ARG A 469 5.81 -1.28 -0.30
C ARG A 469 6.76 -0.47 0.57
N ALA A 470 6.26 0.17 1.63
CA ALA A 470 7.07 0.98 2.53
C ALA A 470 8.18 0.16 3.24
N GLY A 471 7.94 -1.14 3.46
CA GLY A 471 8.92 -2.06 4.05
C GLY A 471 9.83 -2.78 3.03
N VAL A 472 9.68 -2.54 1.73
CA VAL A 472 10.47 -3.20 0.69
C VAL A 472 11.73 -2.42 0.37
N ASN A 473 12.89 -3.02 0.61
CA ASN A 473 14.16 -2.50 0.12
C ASN A 473 14.27 -2.70 -1.40
N VAL A 474 14.43 -1.60 -2.13
CA VAL A 474 14.60 -1.61 -3.58
C VAL A 474 15.96 -2.25 -3.93
N PRO A 475 16.00 -3.31 -4.74
CA PRO A 475 17.25 -3.90 -5.20
C PRO A 475 18.04 -2.90 -6.06
N GLU A 476 19.36 -2.86 -5.88
CA GLU A 476 20.29 -2.10 -6.73
C GLU A 476 20.90 -2.98 -7.83
N THR A 477 20.72 -4.29 -7.74
CA THR A 477 21.29 -5.28 -8.65
C THR A 477 20.23 -6.20 -9.25
N TYR A 478 20.48 -6.64 -10.48
CA TYR A 478 19.68 -7.66 -11.14
C TYR A 478 19.77 -9.01 -10.40
N GLY A 479 18.64 -9.71 -10.35
CA GLY A 479 18.46 -10.97 -9.62
C GLY A 479 17.00 -11.28 -9.39
N LYS A 480 16.70 -12.33 -8.63
CA LYS A 480 15.32 -12.80 -8.41
C LYS A 480 14.43 -11.73 -7.78
N LYS A 481 14.99 -10.92 -6.85
CA LYS A 481 14.27 -9.81 -6.21
C LYS A 481 13.80 -8.77 -7.22
N SER A 482 14.67 -8.41 -8.18
CA SER A 482 14.33 -7.45 -9.22
C SER A 482 13.22 -7.95 -10.14
N ILE A 483 13.24 -9.22 -10.54
CA ILE A 483 12.19 -9.85 -11.36
C ILE A 483 10.85 -9.92 -10.59
N MET A 484 10.91 -10.33 -9.32
CA MET A 484 9.74 -10.39 -8.45
C MET A 484 9.10 -9.01 -8.27
N LEU A 485 9.90 -7.97 -8.02
CA LEU A 485 9.40 -6.60 -7.87
C LEU A 485 8.99 -5.95 -9.19
N LEU A 486 9.56 -6.37 -10.32
CA LEU A 486 9.06 -6.00 -11.65
C LEU A 486 7.63 -6.49 -11.84
N PHE A 487 7.34 -7.75 -11.49
CA PHE A 487 5.98 -8.30 -11.53
C PHE A 487 5.04 -7.57 -10.58
N VAL A 488 5.41 -7.42 -9.30
CA VAL A 488 4.58 -6.75 -8.28
C VAL A 488 4.25 -5.31 -8.71
N SER A 489 5.25 -4.56 -9.18
CA SER A 489 5.05 -3.18 -9.62
C SER A 489 4.19 -3.06 -10.87
N TRP A 490 4.18 -4.08 -11.73
CA TRP A 490 3.23 -4.15 -12.85
C TRP A 490 1.80 -4.46 -12.39
N VAL A 491 1.62 -5.39 -11.45
CA VAL A 491 0.30 -5.73 -10.90
C VAL A 491 -0.35 -4.53 -10.22
N PHE A 492 0.38 -3.87 -9.30
CA PHE A 492 -0.11 -2.76 -8.48
C PHE A 492 0.17 -1.37 -9.06
N SER A 493 0.66 -1.29 -10.29
CA SER A 493 0.92 -0.04 -11.00
C SER A 493 1.92 0.92 -10.32
N TRP A 494 2.96 0.38 -9.66
CA TRP A 494 4.03 1.16 -9.03
C TRP A 494 5.05 1.66 -10.05
N THR A 495 4.69 2.72 -10.76
CA THR A 495 5.48 3.26 -11.89
C THR A 495 6.97 3.43 -11.60
N LYS A 496 7.36 4.06 -10.48
CA LYS A 496 8.78 4.28 -10.14
C LYS A 496 9.53 2.96 -9.89
N MET A 497 8.89 2.03 -9.18
CA MET A 497 9.45 0.70 -8.92
C MET A 497 9.60 -0.08 -10.23
N PHE A 498 8.57 -0.06 -11.08
CA PHE A 498 8.59 -0.73 -12.38
C PHE A 498 9.73 -0.24 -13.25
N SER A 499 9.88 1.09 -13.42
CA SER A 499 10.96 1.66 -14.21
C SER A 499 12.34 1.30 -13.67
N SER A 500 12.52 1.30 -12.34
CA SER A 500 13.78 0.90 -11.71
C SER A 500 14.10 -0.58 -11.98
N MET A 501 13.16 -1.49 -11.75
CA MET A 501 13.38 -2.91 -11.97
C MET A 501 13.54 -3.26 -13.45
N ALA A 502 12.80 -2.60 -14.35
CA ALA A 502 12.96 -2.76 -15.79
C ALA A 502 14.35 -2.30 -16.26
N HIS A 503 14.87 -1.21 -15.69
CA HIS A 503 16.23 -0.75 -15.97
C HIS A 503 17.28 -1.78 -15.53
N LEU A 504 17.12 -2.42 -14.36
CA LEU A 504 18.02 -3.50 -13.94
C LEU A 504 17.99 -4.68 -14.90
N VAL A 505 16.83 -5.09 -15.40
CA VAL A 505 16.72 -6.17 -16.40
C VAL A 505 17.40 -5.77 -17.71
N LEU A 506 17.21 -4.54 -18.18
CA LEU A 506 17.79 -4.05 -19.45
C LEU A 506 19.30 -3.86 -19.37
N GLU A 507 19.80 -3.30 -18.28
CA GLU A 507 21.21 -2.96 -18.15
C GLU A 507 22.03 -4.13 -17.59
N GLN A 508 21.56 -4.78 -16.54
CA GLN A 508 22.33 -5.80 -15.83
C GLN A 508 21.87 -7.24 -16.10
N GLY A 509 20.73 -7.43 -16.77
CA GLY A 509 20.25 -8.76 -17.17
C GLY A 509 21.25 -9.47 -18.09
N GLU A 510 21.28 -10.79 -18.01
CA GLU A 510 22.27 -11.61 -18.73
C GLU A 510 21.64 -12.54 -19.78
N GLY A 511 20.34 -12.42 -20.02
CA GLY A 511 19.60 -13.28 -20.95
C GLY A 511 18.50 -14.07 -20.26
N SER A 512 17.38 -14.23 -20.94
CA SER A 512 16.22 -14.98 -20.46
C SER A 512 16.51 -16.47 -20.27
N GLU A 513 17.48 -17.04 -21.00
CA GLU A 513 17.93 -18.42 -20.84
C GLU A 513 18.56 -18.72 -19.46
N HIS A 514 18.96 -17.67 -18.74
CA HIS A 514 19.55 -17.76 -17.40
C HIS A 514 18.56 -17.45 -16.28
N ALA A 515 17.29 -17.21 -16.60
CA ALA A 515 16.25 -16.93 -15.63
C ALA A 515 15.00 -17.79 -15.89
N ASP A 516 14.76 -18.77 -15.02
CA ASP A 516 13.52 -19.54 -14.98
C ASP A 516 12.52 -18.81 -14.07
N THR A 517 11.49 -18.21 -14.68
CA THR A 517 10.44 -17.46 -13.96
C THR A 517 9.46 -18.36 -13.21
N ARG A 518 9.56 -19.68 -13.32
CA ARG A 518 8.63 -20.65 -12.72
C ARG A 518 7.17 -20.29 -13.07
N ASN A 519 6.26 -20.30 -12.09
CA ASN A 519 4.85 -20.00 -12.29
C ASN A 519 4.55 -18.49 -12.17
N LEU A 520 5.55 -17.61 -12.24
CA LEU A 520 5.36 -16.17 -12.18
C LEU A 520 4.80 -15.64 -13.53
N PRO A 521 3.61 -15.02 -13.58
CA PRO A 521 2.99 -14.53 -14.82
C PRO A 521 3.66 -13.26 -15.39
N ILE A 522 4.96 -13.33 -15.72
CA ILE A 522 5.76 -12.18 -16.17
C ILE A 522 6.38 -12.36 -17.56
N ALA A 523 6.24 -13.55 -18.18
CA ALA A 523 6.96 -13.93 -19.40
C ALA A 523 6.93 -12.85 -20.50
N VAL A 524 5.74 -12.30 -20.82
CA VAL A 524 5.60 -11.28 -21.88
C VAL A 524 6.42 -10.01 -21.59
N ILE A 525 6.39 -9.52 -20.34
CA ILE A 525 7.15 -8.33 -19.93
C ILE A 525 8.64 -8.66 -19.98
N PHE A 526 9.02 -9.79 -19.39
CA PHE A 526 10.41 -10.20 -19.26
C PHE A 526 11.07 -10.44 -20.63
N GLU A 527 10.41 -11.16 -21.54
CA GLU A 527 10.86 -11.37 -22.91
C GLU A 527 10.97 -10.05 -23.70
N THR A 528 10.04 -9.11 -23.48
CA THR A 528 10.09 -7.81 -24.16
C THR A 528 11.31 -7.00 -23.72
N LEU A 529 11.61 -7.00 -22.42
CA LEU A 529 12.79 -6.34 -21.89
C LEU A 529 14.07 -7.04 -22.37
N ASP A 530 14.11 -8.37 -22.36
CA ASP A 530 15.28 -9.13 -22.80
C ASP A 530 15.57 -8.91 -24.29
N LYS A 531 14.55 -8.92 -25.16
CA LYS A 531 14.71 -8.56 -26.59
C LYS A 531 15.30 -7.16 -26.77
N LYS A 532 14.90 -6.18 -25.96
CA LYS A 532 15.49 -4.83 -26.02
C LYS A 532 16.94 -4.81 -25.55
N ARG A 533 17.28 -5.56 -24.50
CA ARG A 533 18.66 -5.75 -24.07
C ARG A 533 19.50 -6.37 -25.19
N GLU A 534 19.01 -7.45 -25.81
CA GLU A 534 19.71 -8.14 -26.91
C GLU A 534 20.01 -7.21 -28.08
N LEU A 535 19.08 -6.33 -28.46
CA LEU A 535 19.28 -5.37 -29.56
C LEU A 535 20.35 -4.31 -29.26
N ALA A 536 20.63 -4.01 -27.99
CA ALA A 536 21.64 -3.01 -27.61
C ALA A 536 23.07 -3.50 -27.87
N LEU A 537 23.34 -4.80 -27.75
CA LEU A 537 24.69 -5.37 -27.86
C LEU A 537 25.25 -5.31 -29.29
N PRO A 538 24.52 -5.75 -30.35
CA PRO A 538 24.92 -5.55 -31.74
C PRO A 538 25.07 -4.08 -32.12
N PHE A 539 24.29 -3.18 -31.49
CA PHE A 539 24.43 -1.75 -31.73
C PHE A 539 25.79 -1.22 -31.23
N VAL A 540 26.24 -1.62 -30.04
CA VAL A 540 27.57 -1.31 -29.52
C VAL A 540 28.66 -1.89 -30.42
N HIS A 541 28.54 -3.16 -30.80
CA HIS A 541 29.51 -3.82 -31.68
C HIS A 541 29.62 -3.10 -33.03
N LYS A 542 28.49 -2.78 -33.66
CA LYS A 542 28.44 -2.02 -34.92
C LYS A 542 29.10 -0.65 -34.78
N ARG A 543 28.88 0.06 -33.67
CA ARG A 543 29.52 1.35 -33.44
C ARG A 543 31.04 1.24 -33.34
N LEU A 544 31.56 0.22 -32.65
CA LEU A 544 33.01 -0.03 -32.57
C LEU A 544 33.61 -0.38 -33.93
N SER A 545 32.91 -1.18 -34.74
CA SER A 545 33.33 -1.50 -36.11
C SER A 545 33.33 -0.27 -37.03
N ASN A 546 32.33 0.61 -36.90
CA ASN A 546 32.30 1.89 -37.62
C ASN A 546 33.44 2.80 -37.17
N LEU A 547 33.69 2.91 -35.86
CA LEU A 547 34.78 3.70 -35.29
C LEU A 547 36.14 3.25 -35.86
N ARG A 548 36.35 1.94 -35.93
CA ARG A 548 37.53 1.33 -36.56
C ARG A 548 37.67 1.74 -38.02
N GLY A 549 36.58 1.66 -38.79
CA GLY A 549 36.55 2.08 -40.20
C GLY A 549 36.82 3.57 -40.39
N ASP A 550 36.28 4.43 -39.52
CA ASP A 550 36.48 5.87 -39.57
C ASP A 550 37.95 6.25 -39.27
N LEU A 551 38.60 5.55 -38.32
CA LEU A 551 40.03 5.72 -38.02
C LEU A 551 40.92 5.33 -39.22
N LEU A 552 40.64 4.16 -39.84
CA LEU A 552 41.37 3.70 -41.03
C LEU A 552 41.25 4.67 -42.21
N ASN A 553 40.03 5.16 -42.46
CA ASN A 553 39.72 5.99 -43.62
C ASN A 553 40.02 7.48 -43.40
N SER A 554 40.70 7.84 -42.30
CA SER A 554 41.07 9.23 -41.99
C SER A 554 39.88 10.17 -41.80
N ARG A 555 38.71 9.66 -41.38
CA ARG A 555 37.50 10.48 -41.16
C ARG A 555 37.47 11.15 -39.79
N ILE A 556 38.17 10.57 -38.82
CA ILE A 556 38.29 11.05 -37.43
C ILE A 556 39.73 10.92 -36.95
N GLY A 557 40.03 11.55 -35.82
CA GLY A 557 41.36 11.58 -35.21
C GLY A 557 42.14 12.84 -35.60
N CYS A 558 42.87 13.40 -34.63
CA CYS A 558 43.52 14.72 -34.78
C CYS A 558 44.75 14.71 -35.69
N SER A 559 45.45 13.57 -35.79
CA SER A 559 46.66 13.41 -36.60
C SER A 559 46.85 11.95 -37.05
N PRO A 560 47.70 11.67 -38.04
CA PRO A 560 48.02 10.29 -38.43
C PRO A 560 48.52 9.44 -37.25
N GLN A 561 49.38 10.00 -36.39
CA GLN A 561 49.93 9.33 -35.20
C GLN A 561 48.84 9.01 -34.19
N CYS A 562 47.97 9.99 -33.89
CA CYS A 562 46.77 9.80 -33.07
C CYS A 562 45.92 8.65 -33.58
N ARG A 563 45.64 8.59 -34.89
CA ARG A 563 44.80 7.54 -35.48
C ARG A 563 45.41 6.15 -35.32
N HIS A 564 46.72 6.00 -35.53
CA HIS A 564 47.39 4.71 -35.31
C HIS A 564 47.32 4.28 -33.83
N MET A 565 47.54 5.21 -32.91
CA MET A 565 47.45 4.94 -31.47
C MET A 565 46.04 4.58 -31.04
N LEU A 566 45.03 5.31 -31.51
CA LEU A 566 43.61 5.01 -31.23
C LEU A 566 43.18 3.68 -31.83
N LEU A 567 43.67 3.34 -33.03
CA LEU A 567 43.40 2.05 -33.64
C LEU A 567 44.03 0.91 -32.82
N GLY A 568 45.29 1.06 -32.41
CA GLY A 568 45.96 0.09 -31.54
C GLY A 568 45.25 -0.07 -30.19
N ALA A 569 44.87 1.04 -29.55
CA ALA A 569 44.11 1.04 -28.32
C ALA A 569 42.74 0.37 -28.49
N LEU A 570 42.02 0.66 -29.58
CA LEU A 570 40.73 0.05 -29.87
C LEU A 570 40.83 -1.47 -30.02
N GLU A 571 41.81 -1.98 -30.78
CA GLU A 571 41.99 -3.42 -30.98
C GLU A 571 42.44 -4.12 -29.70
N SER A 572 43.39 -3.53 -28.97
CA SER A 572 43.83 -4.05 -27.66
C SER A 572 42.66 -4.14 -26.70
N ASN A 573 41.88 -3.07 -26.58
CA ASN A 573 40.77 -3.04 -25.64
C ASN A 573 39.64 -3.99 -26.07
N LYS A 574 39.38 -4.17 -27.37
CA LYS A 574 38.45 -5.20 -27.86
C LYS A 574 38.91 -6.61 -27.47
N HIS A 575 40.21 -6.88 -27.57
CA HIS A 575 40.78 -8.16 -27.14
C HIS A 575 40.59 -8.37 -25.62
N ASP A 576 40.87 -7.35 -24.82
CA ASP A 576 40.67 -7.41 -23.36
C ASP A 576 39.18 -7.60 -22.99
N MET A 577 38.27 -6.93 -23.71
CA MET A 577 36.83 -7.16 -23.54
C MET A 577 36.42 -8.58 -23.89
N HIS A 578 36.94 -9.16 -24.98
CA HIS A 578 36.66 -10.55 -25.34
C HIS A 578 37.15 -11.50 -24.23
N LYS A 579 38.33 -11.24 -23.65
CA LYS A 579 38.84 -12.02 -22.52
C LYS A 579 37.99 -11.87 -21.25
N ALA A 580 37.49 -10.67 -20.97
CA ALA A 580 36.69 -10.40 -19.77
C ALA A 580 35.24 -10.88 -19.88
N LEU A 581 34.64 -10.72 -21.07
CA LEU A 581 33.21 -10.91 -21.33
C LEU A 581 32.91 -12.13 -22.21
N GLY A 582 33.91 -12.87 -22.69
CA GLY A 582 33.74 -13.96 -23.66
C GLY A 582 33.30 -13.45 -25.04
N SER A 583 32.59 -14.30 -25.79
CA SER A 583 32.11 -14.03 -27.17
C SER A 583 30.94 -13.04 -27.25
N TRP A 584 31.08 -11.88 -26.60
CA TRP A 584 30.05 -10.84 -26.53
C TRP A 584 29.70 -10.20 -27.88
N ASP A 585 30.53 -10.39 -28.91
CA ASP A 585 30.42 -9.77 -30.23
C ASP A 585 29.69 -10.64 -31.27
N TYR A 586 29.68 -11.96 -31.12
CA TYR A 586 29.07 -12.89 -32.08
C TYR A 586 27.84 -13.61 -31.51
N GLU A 587 27.89 -14.03 -30.25
CA GLU A 587 26.76 -14.64 -29.52
C GLU A 587 26.70 -14.09 -28.10
N PRO A 588 26.07 -12.91 -27.90
CA PRO A 588 26.06 -12.21 -26.61
C PRO A 588 25.18 -12.86 -25.52
N LYS A 589 25.05 -14.19 -25.52
CA LYS A 589 24.37 -14.95 -24.48
C LYS A 589 25.11 -14.81 -23.16
N GLY A 590 24.39 -14.61 -22.07
CA GLY A 590 25.03 -14.42 -20.76
C GLY A 590 25.73 -13.08 -20.57
N VAL A 591 25.58 -12.09 -21.46
CA VAL A 591 26.29 -10.80 -21.36
C VAL A 591 25.33 -9.67 -21.04
N SER A 592 25.65 -8.90 -19.99
CA SER A 592 24.89 -7.69 -19.67
C SER A 592 25.40 -6.45 -20.41
N VAL A 593 24.48 -5.57 -20.78
CA VAL A 593 24.78 -4.31 -21.46
C VAL A 593 25.63 -3.41 -20.57
N GLY A 594 25.29 -3.31 -19.28
CA GLY A 594 26.01 -2.55 -18.27
C GLY A 594 27.48 -2.95 -18.18
N ARG A 595 27.78 -4.26 -18.17
CA ARG A 595 29.18 -4.74 -18.14
C ARG A 595 29.96 -4.36 -19.39
N VAL A 596 29.31 -4.40 -20.56
CA VAL A 596 29.93 -3.92 -21.83
C VAL A 596 30.21 -2.42 -21.76
N LEU A 597 29.25 -1.63 -21.27
CA LEU A 597 29.40 -0.19 -21.11
C LEU A 597 30.49 0.17 -20.09
N ASP A 598 30.56 -0.53 -18.96
CA ASP A 598 31.57 -0.34 -17.92
C ASP A 598 32.96 -0.67 -18.43
N ALA A 599 33.10 -1.80 -19.14
CA ALA A 599 34.35 -2.20 -19.77
C ALA A 599 34.82 -1.11 -20.74
N LEU A 600 33.94 -0.59 -21.61
CA LEU A 600 34.29 0.47 -22.55
C LEU A 600 34.64 1.80 -21.85
N ASN A 601 33.97 2.14 -20.76
CA ASN A 601 34.26 3.35 -19.98
C ASN A 601 35.58 3.27 -19.21
N SER A 602 36.07 2.05 -18.95
CA SER A 602 37.35 1.77 -18.30
C SER A 602 38.56 1.84 -19.25
N PHE A 603 38.32 2.04 -20.55
CA PHE A 603 39.39 2.07 -21.55
C PHE A 603 40.43 3.15 -21.24
N PRO A 604 41.73 2.77 -21.13
CA PRO A 604 42.77 3.75 -20.95
C PRO A 604 42.83 4.66 -22.18
N SER A 605 42.90 5.97 -21.93
CA SER A 605 43.11 6.94 -23.00
C SER A 605 44.62 7.05 -23.25
N PRO A 606 45.10 6.85 -24.49
CA PRO A 606 46.52 6.98 -24.78
C PRO A 606 46.96 8.43 -24.57
N GLU A 607 47.92 8.64 -23.67
CA GLU A 607 48.55 9.95 -23.46
C GLU A 607 49.74 10.09 -24.42
N TRP A 608 49.73 11.15 -25.23
CA TRP A 608 50.82 11.44 -26.16
C TRP A 608 51.03 12.93 -26.34
N LYS A 609 52.29 13.32 -26.54
CA LYS A 609 52.70 14.67 -26.90
C LYS A 609 53.43 14.59 -28.25
N ASP A 610 52.95 15.31 -29.25
CA ASP A 610 53.65 15.37 -30.53
C ASP A 610 54.94 16.20 -30.35
N PRO A 611 56.14 15.62 -30.60
CA PRO A 611 57.40 16.36 -30.50
C PRO A 611 57.52 17.51 -31.49
N LYS A 612 56.75 17.48 -32.60
CA LYS A 612 56.78 18.47 -33.67
C LYS A 612 55.82 19.62 -33.45
N GLU A 613 54.75 19.42 -32.68
CA GLU A 613 53.83 20.49 -32.30
C GLU A 613 54.36 21.14 -31.02
N LYS A 614 54.79 22.40 -31.10
CA LYS A 614 55.35 23.17 -29.96
C LYS A 614 54.32 23.32 -28.83
N GLY A 615 54.16 22.30 -28.00
CA GLY A 615 53.36 22.34 -26.77
C GLY A 615 51.85 22.13 -26.93
N GLN A 616 51.33 21.79 -28.12
CA GLN A 616 49.94 21.37 -28.24
C GLN A 616 49.79 19.94 -27.71
N VAL A 617 49.10 19.82 -26.58
CA VAL A 617 48.71 18.52 -26.02
C VAL A 617 47.61 17.97 -26.92
N HIS A 618 47.76 16.71 -27.34
CA HIS A 618 46.72 15.98 -28.05
C HIS A 618 45.35 16.17 -27.37
N SER A 619 44.29 16.42 -28.14
CA SER A 619 42.96 16.70 -27.59
C SER A 619 42.55 15.62 -26.58
N ARG A 620 42.26 16.03 -25.34
CA ARG A 620 41.81 15.13 -24.28
C ARG A 620 40.50 14.41 -24.66
N ASP A 621 39.74 15.00 -25.57
CA ASP A 621 38.45 14.48 -26.04
C ASP A 621 38.60 13.48 -27.20
N CYS A 622 39.80 13.32 -27.76
CA CYS A 622 40.07 12.40 -28.86
C CYS A 622 40.48 11.02 -28.33
N ASN A 623 39.56 10.32 -27.66
CA ASN A 623 39.76 8.97 -27.14
C ASN A 623 38.56 8.06 -27.43
N VAL A 624 38.77 6.73 -27.38
CA VAL A 624 37.72 5.74 -27.71
C VAL A 624 36.47 5.94 -26.86
N LYS A 625 36.63 6.17 -25.55
CA LYS A 625 35.53 6.40 -24.61
C LYS A 625 34.63 7.56 -25.06
N THR A 626 35.24 8.71 -25.36
CA THR A 626 34.51 9.92 -25.77
C THR A 626 33.82 9.72 -27.12
N LEU A 627 34.46 9.00 -28.05
CA LEU A 627 33.89 8.69 -29.37
C LEU A 627 32.74 7.66 -29.31
N MET A 628 32.68 6.87 -28.24
CA MET A 628 31.61 5.92 -27.95
C MET A 628 30.46 6.52 -27.12
N GLN A 629 30.71 7.61 -26.39
CA GLN A 629 29.74 8.24 -25.49
C GLN A 629 28.35 8.50 -26.12
N PRO A 630 28.23 9.02 -27.36
CA PRO A 630 26.92 9.22 -27.99
C PRO A 630 26.11 7.93 -28.17
N ALA A 631 26.79 6.79 -28.35
CA ALA A 631 26.10 5.49 -28.44
C ALA A 631 25.61 5.03 -27.06
N PHE A 632 26.36 5.32 -26.00
CA PHE A 632 25.97 4.98 -24.63
C PHE A 632 24.78 5.81 -24.18
N ASP A 633 24.82 7.11 -24.46
CA ASP A 633 23.72 8.01 -24.14
C ASP A 633 22.45 7.58 -24.89
N LYS A 634 22.57 7.20 -26.16
CA LYS A 634 21.44 6.66 -26.93
C LYS A 634 20.85 5.40 -26.30
N ILE A 635 21.66 4.43 -25.88
CA ILE A 635 21.19 3.20 -25.23
C ILE A 635 20.46 3.53 -23.93
N ARG A 636 21.05 4.39 -23.08
CA ARG A 636 20.44 4.80 -21.81
C ARG A 636 19.12 5.53 -22.02
N GLU A 637 19.05 6.43 -22.99
CA GLU A 637 17.81 7.12 -23.35
C GLU A 637 16.76 6.15 -23.90
N ASP A 638 17.15 5.16 -24.69
CA ASP A 638 16.23 4.13 -25.19
C ASP A 638 15.70 3.23 -24.06
N PHE A 639 16.52 2.93 -23.04
CA PHE A 639 16.07 2.20 -21.86
C PHE A 639 15.11 3.02 -21.00
N LYS A 640 15.35 4.31 -20.81
CA LYS A 640 14.44 5.23 -20.08
C LYS A 640 13.06 5.36 -20.71
N LYS A 641 12.93 5.08 -22.01
CA LYS A 641 11.63 5.14 -22.71
C LYS A 641 10.67 4.02 -22.30
N ILE A 642 11.15 2.96 -21.63
CA ILE A 642 10.29 1.89 -21.13
C ILE A 642 9.40 2.40 -20.00
N LYS A 643 8.09 2.30 -20.22
CA LYS A 643 7.07 2.74 -19.26
C LYS A 643 6.15 1.59 -18.91
N LEU A 644 5.62 1.63 -17.69
CA LEU A 644 4.60 0.70 -17.22
C LEU A 644 3.38 0.67 -18.16
N ALA A 645 2.97 1.82 -18.71
CA ALA A 645 1.84 1.96 -19.62
C ALA A 645 1.97 1.09 -20.88
N ASP A 646 3.19 0.81 -21.35
CA ASP A 646 3.48 -0.05 -22.50
C ASP A 646 2.96 -1.49 -22.27
N PHE A 647 2.77 -1.88 -21.01
CA PHE A 647 2.37 -3.22 -20.56
C PHE A 647 0.98 -3.26 -19.90
N GLN A 648 0.26 -2.14 -19.86
CA GLN A 648 -1.09 -2.05 -19.26
C GLN A 648 -2.22 -2.09 -20.29
N ALA A 649 -1.96 -1.79 -21.56
CA ALA A 649 -2.96 -1.75 -22.65
C ALA A 649 -3.64 -3.11 -22.95
N LYS A 650 -3.29 -4.18 -22.23
CA LYS A 650 -3.87 -5.53 -22.35
C LYS A 650 -4.68 -5.97 -21.11
N LYS A 651 -4.93 -5.10 -20.13
CA LYS A 651 -5.77 -5.40 -18.93
C LYS A 651 -7.26 -5.08 -19.14
N VAL A 652 -7.77 -5.12 -20.38
CA VAL A 652 -9.18 -4.80 -20.69
C VAL A 652 -10.06 -6.01 -20.49
#